data_AF-A0A8T4M811-F1
#
_entry.id   AF-A0A8T4M811-F1
#
_cell.length_a   1.000
_cell.length_b   1.000
_cell.length_c   1.000
_cell.angle_alpha   90.00
_cell.angle_beta   90.00
_cell.angle_gamma   90.00
#
_symmetry.space_group_name_H-M   'P 1'
#
loop_
_entity.id
_entity.type
_entity.pdbx_description
1 polymer ?
#
loop_
_entity_poly.entity_id
_entity_poly.type
_entity_poly.pdbx_seq_one_letter_code
_entity_poly.pdbx_strand_id
1 'polypeptide(L)'
;MEEQEKFKLEDFVERIKDYRARHTELITVYVPSGLDINIITKQLESEKSTAANIKSTSTRKNVQDALESLIRVCKQMKRAPKNGVALFAGNVSQVEGQADFITEVFEPPEELNIRLYRCDQTFVVDPLEEMLEIKELYGLVVIERKEATIGLLVGKKIKMLKHIDSFVPGKVRAGGQCLSPDTLIMKDNGELIEIKDSHNPLIVLSENFNSEETEKTPVIAKWENNKEIFKITTAYPKLEIKASKEHTFFIRTEKGIEEKPLSEIKEGDYLIMPEKINLNLPEQQIDFNPIIKQGFNIKYVNIPKFLDKNLAKIFGYYLGDGSYEIDRLTFFEQRKEVARYYKKLLEETFGINVDLRFRESKNYYQIRIYSRLISQLFKEHFLIEGKTLNDKIPSIVLKSPDYVLASFISGFFDAEGYVSKTRVALGINNSILAKQLQFALLRIGVITSMNEYDNRRNPYSDNIRYTLAIDDLESLKIFKDLICFSSKEKQEKVKILIEKRSNRNKVRQLVVNGSEVARIIRNSGLNTRQFKCPSFFINKRQLSKEVFKRKILDKTENEELKRRFSMFYLSNLIAVKIFKIDSIGFEKTIDIETKNHNFIANGLIVHNSSQRYHRITEGLAKDFYRKIADIVKSEFFNLKNLKGILVGGPGPTKEDFLKEGQLITALQDKVLAVKDIGYADEHGLELLVETSQDVLAGQEIVHEQKILEKFFNMLGKERGKTAYGRDDVEKALSYGAVDILLLSRKLKKTEIKELEKKAAETSTKVELISTDLDEGIQFWNLSGIGAILRFKIS
;
A
#
# COMPACT_ATOMS: atom_id res chain seq x y z
N MET A 1 -2.76 22.72 38.65
CA MET A 1 -3.26 23.46 39.82
C MET A 1 -4.19 24.57 39.36
N GLU A 2 -5.37 24.72 39.96
CA GLU A 2 -6.27 25.85 39.69
C GLU A 2 -5.70 27.16 40.26
N GLU A 3 -6.05 28.31 39.70
CA GLU A 3 -5.47 29.61 40.07
C GLU A 3 -5.71 29.99 41.54
N GLN A 4 -6.86 29.58 42.09
CA GLN A 4 -7.18 29.76 43.52
C GLN A 4 -6.37 28.83 44.43
N GLU A 5 -6.07 27.62 44.01
CA GLU A 5 -5.25 26.67 44.76
C GLU A 5 -3.77 27.09 44.74
N LYS A 6 -3.31 27.62 43.60
CA LYS A 6 -1.98 28.19 43.46
C LYS A 6 -1.79 29.36 44.42
N PHE A 7 -2.72 30.31 44.42
CA PHE A 7 -2.67 31.46 45.32
C PHE A 7 -2.65 31.03 46.81
N LYS A 8 -3.47 30.03 47.18
CA LYS A 8 -3.48 29.48 48.55
C LYS A 8 -2.15 28.81 48.93
N LEU A 9 -1.55 28.07 48.01
CA LEU A 9 -0.25 27.43 48.22
C LEU A 9 0.86 28.48 48.35
N GLU A 10 0.85 29.49 47.49
CA GLU A 10 1.82 30.60 47.48
C GLU A 10 1.76 31.40 48.77
N ASP A 11 0.56 31.85 49.18
CA ASP A 11 0.31 32.55 50.45
C ASP A 11 0.73 31.70 51.67
N PHE A 12 0.42 30.41 51.66
CA PHE A 12 0.80 29.50 52.75
C PHE A 12 2.33 29.33 52.84
N VAL A 13 3.01 29.12 51.71
CA VAL A 13 4.46 28.95 51.66
C VAL A 13 5.19 30.22 52.11
N GLU A 14 4.77 31.40 51.63
CA GLU A 14 5.35 32.68 52.04
C GLU A 14 5.21 32.90 53.55
N ARG A 15 4.01 32.66 54.10
CA ARG A 15 3.74 32.79 55.53
C ARG A 15 4.60 31.84 56.38
N ILE A 16 4.74 30.58 55.97
CA ILE A 16 5.52 29.59 56.72
C ILE A 16 7.03 29.89 56.65
N LYS A 17 7.50 30.40 55.51
CA LYS A 17 8.91 30.72 55.27
C LYS A 17 9.42 31.90 56.11
N ASP A 18 8.55 32.84 56.46
CA ASP A 18 8.88 33.98 57.32
C ASP A 18 9.13 33.60 58.79
N TYR A 19 8.67 32.42 59.22
CA TYR A 19 8.94 31.94 60.57
C TYR A 19 10.39 31.48 60.74
N ARG A 20 11.05 32.04 61.75
CA ARG A 20 12.40 31.67 62.16
C ARG A 20 12.46 31.51 63.67
N ALA A 21 13.14 30.49 64.16
CA ALA A 21 13.40 30.33 65.59
C ALA A 21 14.85 30.68 65.94
N ARG A 22 15.11 30.91 67.23
CA ARG A 22 16.42 31.28 67.74
C ARG A 22 17.40 30.10 67.71
N HIS A 23 16.90 28.89 67.96
CA HIS A 23 17.66 27.64 67.86
C HIS A 23 16.96 26.66 66.90
N THR A 24 17.51 25.45 66.75
CA THR A 24 16.88 24.39 65.95
C THR A 24 15.66 23.83 66.69
N GLU A 25 14.53 24.52 66.58
CA GLU A 25 13.31 24.25 67.35
C GLU A 25 12.02 24.37 66.51
N LEU A 26 12.14 24.52 65.19
CA LEU A 26 11.04 24.41 64.23
C LEU A 26 11.05 23.04 63.57
N ILE A 27 9.93 22.33 63.63
CA ILE A 27 9.78 20.96 63.15
C ILE A 27 8.91 20.95 61.90
N THR A 28 9.42 20.35 60.84
CA THR A 28 8.72 20.10 59.58
C THR A 28 8.53 18.60 59.36
N VAL A 29 7.30 18.19 59.01
CA VAL A 29 6.96 16.81 58.68
C VAL A 29 6.17 16.76 57.38
N TYR A 30 6.67 16.01 56.39
CA TYR A 30 5.91 15.68 55.19
C TYR A 30 5.48 14.22 55.22
N VAL A 31 4.19 13.99 54.98
CA VAL A 31 3.57 12.68 54.95
C VAL A 31 3.07 12.40 53.53
N PRO A 32 3.56 11.35 52.85
CA PRO A 32 3.09 10.96 51.52
C PRO A 32 1.60 10.64 51.49
N SER A 33 0.99 10.77 50.31
CA SER A 33 -0.39 10.35 50.07
C SER A 33 -0.62 8.89 50.46
N GLY A 34 -1.75 8.62 51.12
CA GLY A 34 -2.20 7.26 51.43
C GLY A 34 -1.44 6.52 52.53
N LEU A 35 -0.37 7.09 53.10
CA LEU A 35 0.42 6.50 54.19
C LEU A 35 -0.40 6.40 55.50
N ASP A 36 -0.16 5.34 56.26
CA ASP A 36 -0.72 5.18 57.60
C ASP A 36 -0.05 6.16 58.58
N ILE A 37 -0.84 7.10 59.11
CA ILE A 37 -0.39 8.15 60.02
C ILE A 37 0.11 7.60 61.36
N ASN A 38 -0.25 6.37 61.72
CA ASN A 38 0.28 5.69 62.91
C ASN A 38 1.81 5.50 62.82
N ILE A 39 2.35 5.32 61.62
CA ILE A 39 3.80 5.18 61.39
C ILE A 39 4.49 6.51 61.73
N ILE A 40 3.91 7.63 61.30
CA ILE A 40 4.43 8.97 61.57
C ILE A 40 4.28 9.32 63.05
N THR A 41 3.16 8.97 63.66
CA THR A 41 2.92 9.18 65.10
C THR A 41 3.97 8.50 65.96
N LYS A 42 4.30 7.22 65.66
CA LYS A 42 5.36 6.48 66.35
C LYS A 42 6.75 7.11 66.15
N GLN A 43 7.04 7.61 64.95
CA GLN A 43 8.28 8.32 64.67
C GLN A 43 8.39 9.57 65.54
N LEU A 44 7.33 10.39 65.61
CA LEU A 44 7.33 11.61 66.42
C LEU A 44 7.43 11.34 67.93
N GLU A 45 6.82 10.26 68.43
CA GLU A 45 6.97 9.83 69.83
C GLU A 45 8.42 9.42 70.16
N SER A 46 9.10 8.76 69.22
CA SER A 46 10.52 8.43 69.32
C SER A 46 11.39 9.69 69.33
N GLU A 47 11.14 10.63 68.42
CA GLU A 47 11.84 11.92 68.36
C GLU A 47 11.64 12.74 69.64
N LYS A 48 10.44 12.70 70.24
CA LYS A 48 10.14 13.40 71.51
C LYS A 48 10.96 12.83 72.67
N SER A 49 11.13 11.51 72.68
CA SER A 49 11.96 10.82 73.67
C SER A 49 13.44 11.20 73.51
N THR A 50 13.93 11.28 72.28
CA THR A 50 15.31 11.70 71.97
C THR A 50 15.56 13.17 72.31
N ALA A 51 14.57 14.05 72.11
CA ALA A 51 14.65 15.47 72.45
C ALA A 51 14.94 15.74 73.94
N ALA A 52 14.67 14.78 74.84
CA ALA A 52 15.02 14.89 76.26
C ALA A 52 16.53 15.11 76.51
N ASN A 53 17.38 14.67 75.57
CA ASN A 53 18.84 14.78 75.64
C ASN A 53 19.38 16.15 75.18
N ILE A 54 18.52 17.08 74.74
CA ILE A 54 18.94 18.44 74.38
C ILE A 54 19.46 19.17 75.64
N LYS A 55 20.69 19.69 75.56
CA LYS A 55 21.39 20.34 76.69
C LYS A 55 20.75 21.65 77.13
N SER A 56 20.23 22.43 76.18
CA SER A 56 19.53 23.69 76.45
C SER A 56 18.13 23.41 76.99
N THR A 57 17.83 23.87 78.21
CA THR A 57 16.53 23.68 78.88
C THR A 57 15.37 24.33 78.12
N SER A 58 15.57 25.53 77.58
CA SER A 58 14.57 26.26 76.80
C SER A 58 14.30 25.58 75.45
N THR A 59 15.34 25.28 74.69
CA THR A 59 15.24 24.59 73.39
C THR A 59 14.63 23.19 73.53
N ARG A 60 15.01 22.45 74.59
CA ARG A 60 14.44 21.14 74.88
C ARG A 60 12.92 21.22 75.08
N LYS A 61 12.47 22.18 75.89
CA LYS A 61 11.04 22.39 76.16
C LYS A 61 10.29 22.75 74.87
N ASN A 62 10.81 23.69 74.09
CA ASN A 62 10.18 24.14 72.84
C ASN A 62 10.05 23.00 71.81
N VAL A 63 11.09 22.17 71.64
CA VAL A 63 11.07 21.00 70.75
C VAL A 63 10.09 19.93 71.24
N GLN A 64 10.04 19.67 72.55
CA GLN A 64 9.11 18.70 73.12
C GLN A 64 7.64 19.14 72.98
N ASP A 65 7.36 20.43 73.20
CA ASP A 65 6.04 21.02 73.03
C ASP A 65 5.61 20.96 71.55
N ALA A 66 6.54 21.18 70.61
CA ALA A 66 6.30 21.04 69.17
C ALA A 66 5.96 19.63 68.73
N LEU A 67 6.73 18.65 69.19
CA LEU A 67 6.46 17.25 68.92
C LEU A 67 5.14 16.83 69.53
N GLU A 68 4.81 17.30 70.73
CA GLU A 68 3.52 17.01 71.37
C GLU A 68 2.33 17.58 70.59
N SER A 69 2.45 18.81 70.07
CA SER A 69 1.44 19.42 69.21
C SER A 69 1.24 18.60 67.92
N LEU A 70 2.34 18.23 67.24
CA LEU A 70 2.28 17.41 66.02
C LEU A 70 1.70 16.02 66.27
N ILE A 71 2.05 15.36 67.37
CA ILE A 71 1.47 14.07 67.77
C ILE A 71 -0.04 14.20 67.99
N ARG A 72 -0.49 15.29 68.61
CA ARG A 72 -1.92 15.55 68.83
C ARG A 72 -2.67 15.68 67.51
N VAL A 73 -2.10 16.43 66.56
CA VAL A 73 -2.65 16.58 65.20
C VAL A 73 -2.68 15.23 64.47
N CYS A 74 -1.57 14.47 64.49
CA CYS A 74 -1.50 13.15 63.86
C CYS A 74 -2.52 12.16 64.42
N LYS A 75 -2.77 12.16 65.74
CA LYS A 75 -3.77 11.29 66.39
C LYS A 75 -5.22 11.62 66.04
N GLN A 76 -5.49 12.85 65.60
CA GLN A 76 -6.83 13.25 65.11
C GLN A 76 -7.09 12.77 63.68
N MET A 77 -6.03 12.47 62.92
CA MET A 77 -6.12 11.87 61.59
C MET A 77 -6.10 10.34 61.70
N LYS A 78 -6.98 9.64 60.98
CA LYS A 78 -6.92 8.15 60.88
C LYS A 78 -5.99 7.68 59.75
N ARG A 79 -5.86 8.49 58.69
CA ARG A 79 -5.03 8.24 57.50
C ARG A 79 -4.61 9.57 56.89
N ALA A 80 -3.47 9.61 56.20
CA ALA A 80 -3.09 10.80 55.44
C ALA A 80 -4.16 11.18 54.40
N PRO A 81 -4.41 12.48 54.16
CA PRO A 81 -5.32 12.96 53.12
C PRO A 81 -4.94 12.51 51.70
N LYS A 82 -5.82 12.77 50.72
CA LYS A 82 -5.67 12.25 49.35
C LYS A 82 -4.37 12.72 48.69
N ASN A 83 -3.91 13.92 48.99
CA ASN A 83 -2.67 14.47 48.45
C ASN A 83 -1.48 14.38 49.43
N GLY A 84 -1.63 13.69 50.57
CA GLY A 84 -0.67 13.74 51.67
C GLY A 84 -0.89 14.94 52.58
N VAL A 85 0.03 15.20 53.51
CA VAL A 85 -0.06 16.35 54.43
C VAL A 85 1.33 16.87 54.83
N ALA A 86 1.46 18.20 54.91
CA ALA A 86 2.61 18.89 55.46
C ALA A 86 2.24 19.46 56.85
N LEU A 87 3.08 19.20 57.85
CA LEU A 87 2.88 19.62 59.23
C LEU A 87 4.08 20.45 59.70
N PHE A 88 3.79 21.60 60.29
CA PHE A 88 4.79 22.55 60.78
C PHE A 88 4.47 22.90 62.23
N ALA A 89 5.43 22.80 63.14
CA ALA A 89 5.24 23.23 64.53
C ALA A 89 6.53 23.73 65.17
N GLY A 90 6.44 24.74 66.01
CA GLY A 90 7.59 25.25 66.77
C GLY A 90 7.33 26.60 67.43
N ASN A 91 8.29 27.05 68.24
CA ASN A 91 8.26 28.37 68.85
C ASN A 91 8.97 29.38 67.95
N VAL A 92 8.27 30.44 67.53
CA VAL A 92 8.78 31.47 66.60
C VAL A 92 9.18 32.77 67.28
N SER A 93 9.06 32.82 68.62
CA SER A 93 9.46 33.97 69.42
C SER A 93 10.97 34.26 69.30
N GLN A 94 11.32 35.51 69.03
CA GLN A 94 12.71 35.99 69.04
C GLN A 94 13.21 36.36 70.44
N VAL A 95 12.30 36.45 71.42
CA VAL A 95 12.60 36.92 72.78
C VAL A 95 12.78 35.72 73.71
N GLU A 96 13.90 35.71 74.45
CA GLU A 96 14.21 34.62 75.39
C GLU A 96 13.16 34.52 76.50
N GLY A 97 12.57 33.34 76.66
CA GLY A 97 11.56 33.08 77.70
C GLY A 97 10.13 33.48 77.33
N GLN A 98 9.90 34.10 76.16
CA GLN A 98 8.57 34.33 75.62
C GLN A 98 8.20 33.18 74.66
N ALA A 99 7.02 32.59 74.85
CA ALA A 99 6.51 31.52 73.99
C ALA A 99 5.53 32.11 72.97
N ASP A 100 5.83 31.93 71.69
CA ASP A 100 4.94 32.22 70.57
C ASP A 100 4.90 30.95 69.70
N PHE A 101 3.97 30.06 70.05
CA PHE A 101 3.95 28.70 69.54
C PHE A 101 2.96 28.56 68.39
N ILE A 102 3.42 28.02 67.25
CA ILE A 102 2.57 27.81 66.07
C ILE A 102 2.49 26.32 65.73
N THR A 103 1.35 25.93 65.17
CA THR A 103 1.16 24.60 64.58
C THR A 103 0.25 24.76 63.38
N GLU A 104 0.77 24.44 62.20
CA GLU A 104 0.12 24.61 60.92
C GLU A 104 0.06 23.27 60.19
N VAL A 105 -1.08 23.03 59.54
CA VAL A 105 -1.39 21.79 58.82
C VAL A 105 -1.87 22.17 57.44
N PHE A 106 -1.24 21.60 56.41
CA PHE A 106 -1.55 21.94 55.04
C PHE A 106 -1.67 20.68 54.18
N GLU A 107 -2.82 20.51 53.55
CA GLU A 107 -3.01 19.51 52.49
C GLU A 107 -2.61 20.15 51.16
N PRO A 108 -1.58 19.64 50.47
CA PRO A 108 -1.13 20.23 49.22
C PRO A 108 -2.11 19.98 48.07
N PRO A 109 -2.12 20.86 47.07
CA PRO A 109 -2.99 20.73 45.89
C PRO A 109 -2.60 19.56 44.98
N GLU A 110 -1.34 19.12 45.04
CA GLU A 110 -0.81 17.96 44.31
C GLU A 110 -0.28 16.87 45.26
N GLU A 111 -0.27 15.61 44.84
CA GLU A 111 0.13 14.47 45.67
C GLU A 111 1.61 14.54 46.12
N LEU A 112 1.84 14.52 47.44
CA LEU A 112 3.16 14.35 48.05
C LEU A 112 3.65 12.91 47.93
N ASN A 113 4.85 12.76 47.38
CA ASN A 113 5.57 11.49 47.29
C ASN A 113 6.78 11.40 48.24
N ILE A 114 7.00 12.44 49.05
CA ILE A 114 8.15 12.56 49.95
C ILE A 114 7.75 12.33 51.41
N ARG A 115 8.57 11.58 52.14
CA ARG A 115 8.51 11.48 53.60
C ARG A 115 9.72 12.20 54.19
N LEU A 116 9.47 13.26 54.96
CA LEU A 116 10.52 14.08 55.56
C LEU A 116 10.19 14.38 57.02
N TYR A 117 11.20 14.31 57.89
CA TYR A 117 11.17 14.89 59.23
C TYR A 117 12.44 15.73 59.39
N ARG A 118 12.30 16.99 59.80
CA ARG A 118 13.44 17.88 60.03
C ARG A 118 13.15 18.87 61.15
N CYS A 119 14.12 19.02 62.06
CA CYS A 119 14.12 20.06 63.09
C CYS A 119 15.24 21.05 62.76
N ASP A 120 14.90 22.32 62.55
CA ASP A 120 15.84 23.35 62.09
C ASP A 120 15.46 24.74 62.66
N GLN A 121 16.24 25.77 62.34
CA GLN A 121 15.93 27.16 62.70
C GLN A 121 14.81 27.77 61.84
N THR A 122 14.50 27.15 60.70
CA THR A 122 13.45 27.55 59.74
C THR A 122 12.64 26.33 59.33
N PHE A 123 11.38 26.50 58.92
CA PHE A 123 10.65 25.40 58.31
C PHE A 123 11.19 25.04 56.93
N VAL A 124 11.05 23.77 56.55
CA VAL A 124 11.48 23.26 55.24
C VAL A 124 10.30 23.33 54.28
N VAL A 125 10.28 24.32 53.41
CA VAL A 125 9.18 24.53 52.45
C VAL A 125 9.51 24.06 51.02
N ASP A 126 10.74 23.61 50.76
CA ASP A 126 11.22 23.23 49.42
C ASP A 126 10.24 22.31 48.64
N PRO A 127 9.67 21.23 49.23
CA PRO A 127 8.73 20.37 48.51
C PRO A 127 7.41 21.04 48.10
N LEU A 128 6.99 22.11 48.80
CA LEU A 128 5.81 22.90 48.46
C LEU A 128 6.17 24.02 47.46
N GLU A 129 7.38 24.58 47.54
CA GLU A 129 7.89 25.55 46.55
C GLU A 129 8.04 24.91 45.16
N GLU A 130 8.54 23.68 45.08
CA GLU A 130 8.63 22.91 43.83
C GLU A 130 7.27 22.71 43.14
N MET A 131 6.16 22.77 43.89
CA MET A 131 4.81 22.68 43.32
C MET A 131 4.32 23.99 42.69
N LEU A 132 4.95 25.13 43.02
CA LEU A 132 4.66 26.44 42.44
C LEU A 132 5.40 26.69 41.12
N GLU A 133 6.42 25.88 40.79
CA GLU A 133 7.16 25.96 39.53
C GLU A 133 6.26 25.67 38.32
N ILE A 134 6.40 26.48 37.27
CA ILE A 134 5.70 26.27 35.99
C ILE A 134 6.30 25.02 35.33
N LYS A 135 5.61 23.89 35.43
CA LYS A 135 6.02 22.65 34.75
C LYS A 135 5.87 22.84 33.24
N GLU A 136 6.99 22.79 32.53
CA GLU A 136 7.01 22.77 31.07
C GLU A 136 6.32 21.50 30.55
N LEU A 137 5.47 21.67 29.55
CA LEU A 137 4.82 20.55 28.87
C LEU A 137 5.41 20.36 27.48
N TYR A 138 5.79 19.13 27.17
CA TYR A 138 6.13 18.71 25.82
C TYR A 138 5.18 17.61 25.36
N GLY A 139 4.64 17.77 24.15
CA GLY A 139 3.84 16.74 23.50
C GLY A 139 4.75 15.67 22.93
N LEU A 140 4.37 14.40 23.08
CA LEU A 140 5.10 13.26 22.53
C LEU A 140 4.18 12.53 21.56
N VAL A 141 4.65 12.27 20.35
CA VAL A 141 3.91 11.53 19.32
C VAL A 141 4.82 10.50 18.72
N VAL A 142 4.53 9.21 18.89
CA VAL A 142 5.28 8.13 18.27
C VAL A 142 4.37 7.40 17.29
N ILE A 143 4.86 7.19 16.07
CA ILE A 143 4.05 6.68 14.96
C ILE A 143 4.79 5.58 14.22
N GLU A 144 4.12 4.46 14.04
CA GLU A 144 4.43 3.44 13.05
C GLU A 144 3.24 3.30 12.06
N ARG A 145 3.43 2.55 10.97
CA ARG A 145 2.34 2.21 10.04
C ARG A 145 1.17 1.48 10.70
N LYS A 146 1.41 0.69 11.74
CA LYS A 146 0.42 -0.18 12.37
C LYS A 146 -0.15 0.38 13.66
N GLU A 147 0.50 1.33 14.29
CA GLU A 147 0.07 1.87 15.56
C GLU A 147 0.66 3.26 15.80
N ALA A 148 0.06 4.03 16.69
CA ALA A 148 0.62 5.28 17.17
C ALA A 148 0.27 5.50 18.64
N THR A 149 1.21 6.10 19.37
CA THR A 149 1.07 6.45 20.78
C THR A 149 1.32 7.93 20.99
N ILE A 150 0.40 8.59 21.68
CA ILE A 150 0.45 10.01 22.05
C ILE A 150 0.65 10.12 23.56
N GLY A 151 1.59 10.93 24.01
CA GLY A 151 1.86 11.20 25.42
C GLY A 151 2.20 12.66 25.71
N LEU A 152 2.31 12.97 26.99
CA LEU A 152 2.79 14.26 27.51
C LEU A 152 3.98 14.04 28.42
N LEU A 153 5.04 14.83 28.23
CA LEU A 153 6.13 14.97 29.18
C LEU A 153 5.81 16.16 30.09
N VAL A 154 5.69 15.89 31.40
CA VAL A 154 5.47 16.88 32.46
C VAL A 154 6.68 16.89 33.37
N GLY A 155 7.56 17.86 33.20
CA GLY A 155 8.89 17.85 33.84
C GLY A 155 9.66 16.59 33.44
N LYS A 156 9.89 15.66 34.40
CA LYS A 156 10.59 14.38 34.16
C LYS A 156 9.67 13.17 33.98
N LYS A 157 8.35 13.34 34.04
CA LYS A 157 7.38 12.24 34.00
C LYS A 157 6.69 12.17 32.64
N ILE A 158 6.67 10.99 32.03
CA ILE A 158 5.90 10.70 30.83
C ILE A 158 4.50 10.23 31.25
N LYS A 159 3.47 10.81 30.65
CA LYS A 159 2.07 10.41 30.80
C LYS A 159 1.53 10.00 29.44
N MET A 160 1.23 8.71 29.26
CA MET A 160 0.55 8.23 28.06
C MET A 160 -0.90 8.74 28.03
N LEU A 161 -1.31 9.32 26.92
CA LEU A 161 -2.67 9.83 26.73
C LEU A 161 -3.52 8.87 25.92
N LYS A 162 -2.98 8.39 24.79
CA LYS A 162 -3.74 7.57 23.85
C LYS A 162 -2.84 6.67 23.03
N HIS A 163 -3.31 5.44 22.82
CA HIS A 163 -2.73 4.48 21.88
C HIS A 163 -3.79 4.10 20.84
N ILE A 164 -3.40 3.97 19.58
CA ILE A 164 -4.30 3.63 18.47
C ILE A 164 -3.66 2.68 17.48
N ASP A 165 -4.39 1.63 17.11
CA ASP A 165 -4.02 0.70 16.05
C ASP A 165 -4.51 1.16 14.67
N SER A 166 -3.81 0.67 13.65
CA SER A 166 -4.06 0.87 12.22
C SER A 166 -4.32 -0.47 11.53
N PHE A 167 -5.29 -0.47 10.61
CA PHE A 167 -5.59 -1.62 9.75
C PHE A 167 -4.79 -1.60 8.43
N VAL A 168 -3.75 -0.77 8.32
CA VAL A 168 -2.96 -0.59 7.10
C VAL A 168 -2.05 -1.82 6.86
N PRO A 169 -2.19 -2.54 5.73
CA PRO A 169 -1.33 -3.67 5.38
C PRO A 169 0.16 -3.28 5.18
N GLY A 170 1.08 -4.22 5.36
CA GLY A 170 2.52 -4.00 5.14
C GLY A 170 2.89 -3.65 3.69
N LYS A 171 4.02 -2.95 3.51
CA LYS A 171 4.50 -2.50 2.19
C LYS A 171 4.87 -3.71 1.31
N VAL A 172 4.17 -3.92 0.19
CA VAL A 172 4.65 -4.79 -0.89
C VAL A 172 5.62 -3.97 -1.73
N ARG A 173 6.84 -4.47 -1.98
CA ARG A 173 7.83 -3.78 -2.82
C ARG A 173 7.26 -3.50 -4.21
N ALA A 174 7.42 -2.27 -4.69
CA ALA A 174 7.15 -1.89 -6.08
C ALA A 174 8.07 -2.66 -7.03
N GLY A 175 7.55 -3.07 -8.20
CA GLY A 175 8.32 -3.83 -9.19
C GLY A 175 8.37 -5.33 -8.86
N GLY A 176 7.33 -6.05 -9.26
CA GLY A 176 7.10 -7.44 -8.83
C GLY A 176 6.71 -8.35 -9.96
N GLN A 177 5.66 -7.96 -10.68
CA GLN A 177 4.78 -8.86 -11.39
C GLN A 177 5.08 -8.85 -12.88
N CYS A 178 6.22 -9.41 -13.28
CA CYS A 178 6.68 -9.31 -14.65
C CYS A 178 6.30 -10.55 -15.48
N LEU A 179 6.03 -10.34 -16.75
CA LEU A 179 5.82 -11.38 -17.76
C LEU A 179 7.01 -11.42 -18.73
N SER A 180 7.15 -12.52 -19.43
CA SER A 180 8.16 -12.64 -20.50
C SER A 180 7.86 -11.67 -21.66
N PRO A 181 8.89 -11.05 -22.29
CA PRO A 181 8.75 -10.11 -23.40
C PRO A 181 7.94 -10.65 -24.59
N ASP A 182 7.98 -11.96 -24.84
CA ASP A 182 7.27 -12.65 -25.93
C ASP A 182 5.81 -12.99 -25.61
N THR A 183 5.30 -12.56 -24.45
CA THR A 183 3.90 -12.73 -24.07
C THR A 183 3.01 -11.91 -24.98
N LEU A 184 2.04 -12.54 -25.65
CA LEU A 184 1.09 -11.85 -26.50
C LEU A 184 -0.01 -11.21 -25.67
N ILE A 185 -0.41 -10.01 -26.09
CA ILE A 185 -1.59 -9.28 -25.60
C ILE A 185 -2.42 -8.79 -26.79
N MET A 186 -3.73 -8.66 -26.59
CA MET A 186 -4.66 -8.19 -27.62
C MET A 186 -5.03 -6.72 -27.38
N LYS A 187 -4.90 -5.92 -28.43
CA LYS A 187 -5.36 -4.52 -28.47
C LYS A 187 -6.87 -4.45 -28.63
N ASP A 188 -7.45 -3.30 -28.31
CA ASP A 188 -8.90 -3.07 -28.42
C ASP A 188 -9.43 -3.11 -29.86
N ASN A 189 -8.53 -2.94 -30.84
CA ASN A 189 -8.80 -3.10 -32.26
C ASN A 189 -8.54 -4.53 -32.78
N GLY A 190 -8.31 -5.52 -31.91
CA GLY A 190 -8.10 -6.93 -32.28
C GLY A 190 -6.67 -7.32 -32.67
N GLU A 191 -5.78 -6.35 -32.87
CA GLU A 191 -4.37 -6.61 -33.19
C GLU A 191 -3.64 -7.29 -32.03
N LEU A 192 -2.79 -8.27 -32.36
CA LEU A 192 -1.98 -9.02 -31.41
C LEU A 192 -0.55 -8.50 -31.43
N ILE A 193 -0.04 -8.08 -30.28
CA ILE A 193 1.34 -7.62 -30.11
C ILE A 193 2.03 -8.39 -28.98
N GLU A 194 3.36 -8.38 -29.00
CA GLU A 194 4.15 -8.84 -27.86
C GLU A 194 4.15 -7.76 -26.77
N ILE A 195 4.14 -8.15 -25.50
CA ILE A 195 4.06 -7.22 -24.37
C ILE A 195 5.24 -6.26 -24.33
N LYS A 196 6.41 -6.66 -24.85
CA LYS A 196 7.57 -5.79 -25.01
C LYS A 196 7.32 -4.59 -25.95
N ASP A 197 6.39 -4.72 -26.88
CA ASP A 197 6.03 -3.67 -27.83
C ASP A 197 4.89 -2.77 -27.29
N SER A 198 4.43 -3.02 -26.06
CA SER A 198 3.47 -2.14 -25.39
C SER A 198 4.09 -0.77 -25.07
N HIS A 199 3.24 0.26 -25.04
CA HIS A 199 3.62 1.63 -24.70
C HIS A 199 2.42 2.37 -24.07
N ASN A 200 2.66 3.52 -23.43
CA ASN A 200 1.58 4.43 -23.01
C ASN A 200 1.50 5.57 -24.04
N PRO A 201 0.33 5.88 -24.64
CA PRO A 201 -0.97 5.21 -24.47
C PRO A 201 -1.14 4.01 -25.43
N LEU A 202 -1.58 2.88 -24.89
CA LEU A 202 -2.04 1.71 -25.65
C LEU A 202 -3.28 1.16 -24.96
N ILE A 203 -4.32 0.80 -25.71
CA ILE A 203 -5.53 0.19 -25.17
C ILE A 203 -5.48 -1.31 -25.43
N VAL A 204 -5.60 -2.09 -24.36
CA VAL A 204 -5.59 -3.56 -24.36
C VAL A 204 -6.89 -4.09 -23.74
N LEU A 205 -7.07 -5.41 -23.81
CA LEU A 205 -8.26 -6.06 -23.27
C LEU A 205 -8.05 -6.58 -21.85
N SER A 206 -9.05 -6.31 -21.01
CA SER A 206 -9.24 -6.83 -19.66
C SER A 206 -10.56 -7.59 -19.58
N GLU A 207 -10.77 -8.32 -18.50
CA GLU A 207 -12.05 -8.97 -18.20
C GLU A 207 -12.62 -8.40 -16.89
N ASN A 208 -13.91 -8.05 -16.91
CA ASN A 208 -14.62 -7.65 -15.70
C ASN A 208 -15.26 -8.89 -15.06
N PHE A 209 -14.80 -9.29 -13.88
CA PHE A 209 -15.29 -10.49 -13.21
C PHE A 209 -16.74 -10.38 -12.69
N ASN A 210 -17.33 -9.17 -12.63
CA ASN A 210 -18.71 -8.97 -12.19
C ASN A 210 -19.70 -9.06 -13.34
N SER A 211 -19.42 -8.39 -14.47
CA SER A 211 -20.25 -8.48 -15.68
C SER A 211 -19.90 -9.69 -16.56
N GLU A 212 -18.70 -10.25 -16.37
CA GLU A 212 -18.10 -11.30 -17.22
C GLU A 212 -18.04 -10.90 -18.69
N GLU A 213 -17.73 -9.62 -18.91
CA GLU A 213 -17.54 -9.04 -20.22
C GLU A 213 -16.10 -8.59 -20.43
N THR A 214 -15.65 -8.71 -21.68
CA THR A 214 -14.37 -8.17 -22.13
C THR A 214 -14.45 -6.65 -22.20
N GLU A 215 -13.55 -5.98 -21.49
CA GLU A 215 -13.48 -4.52 -21.41
C GLU A 215 -12.17 -3.98 -21.98
N LYS A 216 -12.23 -2.71 -22.42
CA LYS A 216 -11.07 -1.96 -22.89
C LYS A 216 -10.39 -1.28 -21.70
N THR A 217 -9.07 -1.46 -21.58
CA THR A 217 -8.28 -0.83 -20.52
C THR A 217 -7.02 -0.18 -21.10
N PRO A 218 -6.74 1.09 -20.80
CA PRO A 218 -5.47 1.70 -21.19
C PRO A 218 -4.32 1.17 -20.34
N VAL A 219 -3.17 0.95 -20.97
CA VAL A 219 -1.87 0.79 -20.31
C VAL A 219 -1.44 2.16 -19.81
N ILE A 220 -1.26 2.26 -18.50
CA ILE A 220 -0.89 3.51 -17.80
C ILE A 220 0.60 3.59 -17.50
N ALA A 221 1.28 2.45 -17.37
CA ALA A 221 2.71 2.40 -17.15
C ALA A 221 3.31 1.08 -17.65
N LYS A 222 4.62 1.12 -17.94
CA LYS A 222 5.42 -0.01 -18.40
C LYS A 222 6.80 0.07 -17.78
N TRP A 223 7.33 -1.07 -17.35
CA TRP A 223 8.69 -1.21 -16.85
C TRP A 223 9.38 -2.41 -17.47
N GLU A 224 10.68 -2.32 -17.62
CA GLU A 224 11.55 -3.42 -18.04
C GLU A 224 12.46 -3.80 -16.89
N ASN A 225 12.51 -5.09 -16.58
CA ASN A 225 13.28 -5.63 -15.47
C ASN A 225 14.06 -6.88 -15.93
N ASN A 226 14.94 -7.40 -15.08
CA ASN A 226 15.57 -8.70 -15.27
C ASN A 226 15.25 -9.56 -14.05
N LYS A 227 14.56 -10.68 -14.24
CA LYS A 227 14.06 -11.53 -13.15
C LYS A 227 14.12 -13.01 -13.51
N GLU A 228 14.13 -13.85 -12.48
CA GLU A 228 13.90 -15.29 -12.65
C GLU A 228 12.47 -15.52 -13.16
N ILE A 229 12.35 -16.22 -14.29
CA ILE A 229 11.10 -16.54 -14.97
C ILE A 229 10.75 -18.01 -14.80
N PHE A 230 9.45 -18.24 -14.61
CA PHE A 230 8.83 -19.55 -14.49
C PHE A 230 7.84 -19.75 -15.63
N LYS A 231 7.95 -20.87 -16.34
CA LYS A 231 7.02 -21.30 -17.37
C LYS A 231 5.89 -22.09 -16.74
N ILE A 232 4.68 -21.55 -16.82
CA ILE A 232 3.45 -22.24 -16.43
C ILE A 232 2.86 -22.88 -17.69
N THR A 233 2.67 -24.19 -17.63
CA THR A 233 1.98 -24.97 -18.67
C THR A 233 0.67 -25.49 -18.12
N THR A 234 -0.44 -25.26 -18.81
CA THR A 234 -1.75 -25.79 -18.43
C THR A 234 -2.03 -27.16 -19.04
N ALA A 235 -2.94 -27.92 -18.44
CA ALA A 235 -3.29 -29.27 -18.88
C ALA A 235 -4.21 -29.27 -20.12
N TYR A 236 -5.39 -28.65 -19.99
CA TYR A 236 -6.42 -28.59 -21.03
C TYR A 236 -7.24 -27.28 -20.86
N PRO A 237 -7.28 -26.38 -21.86
CA PRO A 237 -6.40 -26.40 -23.03
C PRO A 237 -4.93 -26.28 -22.61
N LYS A 238 -4.01 -26.74 -23.47
CA LYS A 238 -2.58 -26.54 -23.26
C LYS A 238 -2.17 -25.15 -23.75
N LEU A 239 -1.95 -24.27 -22.77
CA LEU A 239 -1.48 -22.90 -22.88
C LEU A 239 -0.14 -22.77 -22.16
N GLU A 240 0.59 -21.72 -22.51
CA GLU A 240 1.87 -21.39 -21.91
C GLU A 240 1.93 -19.91 -21.58
N ILE A 241 2.35 -19.61 -20.35
CA ILE A 241 2.70 -18.26 -19.93
C ILE A 241 3.97 -18.30 -19.08
N LYS A 242 4.79 -17.27 -19.22
CA LYS A 242 6.07 -17.14 -18.52
C LYS A 242 6.02 -15.90 -17.65
N ALA A 243 6.26 -16.05 -16.35
CA ALA A 243 6.08 -15.00 -15.36
C ALA A 243 7.11 -15.08 -14.23
N SER A 244 7.35 -13.97 -13.54
CA SER A 244 8.16 -13.94 -12.31
C SER A 244 7.42 -14.59 -11.13
N LYS A 245 8.16 -14.99 -10.08
CA LYS A 245 7.57 -15.59 -8.86
C LYS A 245 6.52 -14.72 -8.20
N GLU A 246 6.68 -13.40 -8.27
CA GLU A 246 5.78 -12.45 -7.61
C GLU A 246 4.57 -12.11 -8.48
N HIS A 247 4.52 -12.53 -9.75
CA HIS A 247 3.40 -12.23 -10.63
C HIS A 247 2.12 -12.87 -10.13
N THR A 248 1.08 -12.06 -9.97
CA THR A 248 -0.21 -12.49 -9.42
C THR A 248 -1.11 -13.01 -10.52
N PHE A 249 -1.71 -14.18 -10.28
CA PHE A 249 -2.73 -14.76 -11.13
C PHE A 249 -4.06 -14.86 -10.39
N PHE A 250 -5.15 -14.85 -11.15
CA PHE A 250 -6.46 -15.23 -10.64
C PHE A 250 -6.55 -16.75 -10.58
N ILE A 251 -6.78 -17.28 -9.38
CA ILE A 251 -6.82 -18.70 -9.09
C ILE A 251 -8.19 -19.05 -8.52
N ARG A 252 -8.80 -20.11 -9.05
CA ARG A 252 -10.02 -20.67 -8.48
C ARG A 252 -9.67 -21.48 -7.22
N THR A 253 -10.21 -21.06 -6.08
CA THR A 253 -10.08 -21.73 -4.78
C THR A 253 -11.46 -22.11 -4.23
N GLU A 254 -11.50 -22.68 -3.02
CA GLU A 254 -12.77 -23.03 -2.37
C GLU A 254 -13.63 -21.82 -1.95
N LYS A 255 -13.00 -20.64 -1.83
CA LYS A 255 -13.66 -19.38 -1.47
C LYS A 255 -14.15 -18.59 -2.69
N GLY A 256 -13.82 -19.03 -3.90
CA GLY A 256 -14.14 -18.32 -5.14
C GLY A 256 -12.89 -18.10 -5.98
N ILE A 257 -12.82 -17.00 -6.72
CA ILE A 257 -11.61 -16.56 -7.41
C ILE A 257 -10.79 -15.72 -6.42
N GLU A 258 -9.54 -16.10 -6.21
CA GLU A 258 -8.59 -15.37 -5.38
C GLU A 258 -7.36 -14.96 -6.20
N GLU A 259 -6.76 -13.84 -5.85
CA GLU A 259 -5.48 -13.39 -6.39
C GLU A 259 -4.33 -14.06 -5.63
N LYS A 260 -3.44 -14.77 -6.32
CA LYS A 260 -2.26 -15.39 -5.70
C LYS A 260 -0.99 -15.15 -6.51
N PRO A 261 0.14 -14.81 -5.88
CA PRO A 261 1.43 -14.77 -6.57
C PRO A 261 1.84 -16.18 -7.01
N LEU A 262 2.63 -16.27 -8.09
CA LEU A 262 3.14 -17.55 -8.58
C LEU A 262 3.89 -18.36 -7.53
N SER A 263 4.55 -17.71 -6.56
CA SER A 263 5.20 -18.36 -5.41
C SER A 263 4.26 -19.18 -4.52
N GLU A 264 2.96 -18.88 -4.53
CA GLU A 264 1.93 -19.58 -3.74
C GLU A 264 1.08 -20.54 -4.57
N ILE A 265 1.30 -20.57 -5.89
CA ILE A 265 0.55 -21.41 -6.83
C ILE A 265 1.29 -22.73 -7.03
N LYS A 266 0.53 -23.83 -7.05
CA LYS A 266 1.09 -25.17 -7.25
C LYS A 266 0.45 -25.89 -8.44
N GLU A 267 1.13 -26.94 -8.88
CA GLU A 267 0.58 -27.84 -9.89
C GLU A 267 -0.78 -28.40 -9.45
N GLY A 268 -1.75 -28.34 -10.36
CA GLY A 268 -3.11 -28.75 -10.13
C GLY A 268 -4.07 -27.69 -9.60
N ASP A 269 -3.59 -26.50 -9.24
CA ASP A 269 -4.44 -25.32 -9.09
C ASP A 269 -5.04 -24.91 -10.45
N TYR A 270 -6.03 -24.02 -10.43
CA TYR A 270 -6.79 -23.62 -11.62
C TYR A 270 -6.65 -22.12 -11.87
N LEU A 271 -6.06 -21.77 -13.01
CA LEU A 271 -6.05 -20.41 -13.55
C LEU A 271 -7.40 -20.08 -14.19
N ILE A 272 -7.65 -18.80 -14.45
CA ILE A 272 -8.85 -18.34 -15.16
C ILE A 272 -8.50 -17.89 -16.58
N MET A 273 -9.33 -18.28 -17.55
CA MET A 273 -9.35 -17.74 -18.90
C MET A 273 -10.78 -17.38 -19.33
N PRO A 274 -10.96 -16.45 -20.28
CA PRO A 274 -12.24 -16.30 -20.96
C PRO A 274 -12.53 -17.52 -21.84
N GLU A 275 -13.80 -17.84 -22.02
CA GLU A 275 -14.30 -18.85 -22.94
C GLU A 275 -14.32 -18.32 -24.38
N LYS A 276 -14.62 -17.03 -24.51
CA LYS A 276 -14.55 -16.24 -25.74
C LYS A 276 -14.11 -14.81 -25.42
N ILE A 277 -13.30 -14.20 -26.29
CA ILE A 277 -13.00 -12.76 -26.20
C ILE A 277 -14.00 -12.00 -27.05
N ASN A 278 -14.85 -11.19 -26.43
CA ASN A 278 -15.92 -10.49 -27.14
C ASN A 278 -15.41 -9.15 -27.69
N LEU A 279 -15.32 -9.05 -29.01
CA LEU A 279 -14.92 -7.85 -29.73
C LEU A 279 -15.87 -7.57 -30.89
N ASN A 280 -16.39 -6.35 -30.94
CA ASN A 280 -17.13 -5.85 -32.08
C ASN A 280 -16.23 -4.92 -32.91
N LEU A 281 -15.69 -5.44 -34.01
CA LEU A 281 -14.74 -4.71 -34.87
C LEU A 281 -15.40 -4.34 -36.20
N PRO A 282 -15.04 -3.19 -36.80
CA PRO A 282 -15.56 -2.77 -38.10
C PRO A 282 -14.91 -3.53 -39.25
N GLU A 283 -15.56 -3.51 -40.42
CA GLU A 283 -14.94 -3.93 -41.68
C GLU A 283 -13.70 -3.08 -41.98
N GLN A 284 -12.69 -3.71 -42.59
CA GLN A 284 -11.41 -3.05 -42.87
C GLN A 284 -11.32 -2.70 -44.35
N GLN A 285 -11.02 -1.44 -44.64
CA GLN A 285 -10.77 -0.97 -46.00
C GLN A 285 -9.36 -1.38 -46.45
N ILE A 286 -9.23 -1.73 -47.73
CA ILE A 286 -7.95 -2.01 -48.37
C ILE A 286 -7.43 -0.70 -48.96
N ASP A 287 -6.43 -0.11 -48.30
CA ASP A 287 -5.68 1.03 -48.83
C ASP A 287 -4.48 0.51 -49.62
N PHE A 288 -4.70 0.29 -50.93
CA PHE A 288 -3.71 -0.29 -51.83
C PHE A 288 -3.34 0.70 -52.93
N ASN A 289 -2.09 1.15 -52.94
CA ASN A 289 -1.56 2.11 -53.92
C ASN A 289 -0.47 1.43 -54.78
N PRO A 290 -0.86 0.75 -55.87
CA PRO A 290 0.09 -0.03 -56.67
C PRO A 290 1.12 0.83 -57.39
N ILE A 291 2.38 0.36 -57.41
CA ILE A 291 3.43 0.94 -58.24
C ILE A 291 3.26 0.46 -59.68
N ILE A 292 2.95 1.40 -60.56
CA ILE A 292 2.76 1.16 -62.00
C ILE A 292 3.97 1.74 -62.77
N LYS A 293 4.80 0.87 -63.34
CA LYS A 293 5.98 1.30 -64.14
C LYS A 293 5.66 1.61 -65.61
N GLN A 294 4.69 0.91 -66.20
CA GLN A 294 4.24 1.10 -67.60
C GLN A 294 2.73 0.85 -67.69
N GLY A 295 1.95 1.86 -68.10
CA GLY A 295 0.48 1.84 -68.05
C GLY A 295 -0.21 1.00 -69.14
N PHE A 296 0.44 0.80 -70.28
CA PHE A 296 -0.20 0.29 -71.50
C PHE A 296 -0.42 -1.25 -71.55
N ASN A 297 0.21 -2.03 -70.67
CA ASN A 297 0.11 -3.51 -70.63
C ASN A 297 -0.52 -4.05 -69.33
N ILE A 298 -1.30 -3.23 -68.61
CA ILE A 298 -1.89 -3.64 -67.34
C ILE A 298 -3.13 -4.47 -67.59
N LYS A 299 -3.13 -5.71 -67.10
CA LYS A 299 -4.36 -6.51 -67.01
C LYS A 299 -5.34 -5.81 -66.06
N TYR A 300 -6.56 -5.57 -66.52
CA TYR A 300 -7.65 -5.16 -65.64
C TYR A 300 -7.87 -6.21 -64.56
N VAL A 301 -7.76 -5.80 -63.30
CA VAL A 301 -8.01 -6.64 -62.13
C VAL A 301 -8.94 -5.90 -61.19
N ASN A 302 -9.88 -6.61 -60.59
CA ASN A 302 -10.71 -6.10 -59.51
C ASN A 302 -9.92 -6.23 -58.20
N ILE A 303 -9.62 -5.11 -57.54
CA ILE A 303 -9.09 -5.14 -56.17
C ILE A 303 -10.26 -4.80 -55.24
N PRO A 304 -10.66 -5.72 -54.34
CA PRO A 304 -11.72 -5.44 -53.38
C PRO A 304 -11.45 -4.17 -52.59
N LYS A 305 -12.46 -3.33 -52.37
CA LYS A 305 -12.33 -2.11 -51.53
C LYS A 305 -12.22 -2.44 -50.05
N PHE A 306 -12.79 -3.56 -49.63
CA PHE A 306 -12.81 -4.03 -48.24
C PHE A 306 -12.26 -5.46 -48.17
N LEU A 307 -11.68 -5.81 -47.02
CA LEU A 307 -11.29 -7.18 -46.73
C LEU A 307 -12.52 -8.01 -46.39
N ASP A 308 -13.12 -8.61 -47.42
CA ASP A 308 -14.28 -9.49 -47.29
C ASP A 308 -13.89 -10.94 -46.94
N LYS A 309 -14.90 -11.82 -46.83
CA LYS A 309 -14.72 -13.26 -46.56
C LYS A 309 -13.86 -13.94 -47.63
N ASN A 310 -14.05 -13.60 -48.90
CA ASN A 310 -13.40 -14.29 -50.00
C ASN A 310 -11.91 -13.99 -50.01
N LEU A 311 -11.55 -12.70 -49.94
CA LEU A 311 -10.17 -12.27 -49.89
C LEU A 311 -9.48 -12.74 -48.61
N ALA A 312 -10.15 -12.69 -47.46
CA ALA A 312 -9.60 -13.21 -46.21
C ALA A 312 -9.29 -14.71 -46.30
N LYS A 313 -10.18 -15.51 -46.89
CA LYS A 313 -9.94 -16.93 -47.11
C LYS A 313 -8.77 -17.20 -48.06
N ILE A 314 -8.63 -16.40 -49.12
CA ILE A 314 -7.46 -16.46 -50.01
C ILE A 314 -6.17 -16.12 -49.24
N PHE A 315 -6.19 -15.08 -48.41
CA PHE A 315 -5.06 -14.69 -47.56
C PHE A 315 -4.65 -15.81 -46.60
N GLY A 316 -5.63 -16.49 -46.00
CA GLY A 316 -5.38 -17.63 -45.12
C GLY A 316 -4.73 -18.79 -45.86
N TYR A 317 -5.28 -19.18 -47.01
CA TYR A 317 -4.71 -20.27 -47.80
C TYR A 317 -3.32 -19.91 -48.35
N TYR A 318 -3.13 -18.65 -48.75
CA TYR A 318 -1.83 -18.14 -49.14
C TYR A 318 -0.81 -18.29 -48.02
N LEU A 319 -1.14 -17.91 -46.78
CA LEU A 319 -0.21 -17.98 -45.65
C LEU A 319 0.33 -19.40 -45.44
N GLY A 320 -0.51 -20.43 -45.64
CA GLY A 320 -0.10 -21.84 -45.59
C GLY A 320 0.68 -22.28 -46.84
N ASP A 321 -0.02 -22.44 -47.97
CA ASP A 321 0.48 -23.10 -49.18
C ASP A 321 0.63 -22.14 -50.39
N GLY A 322 0.98 -20.88 -50.12
CA GLY A 322 1.23 -19.86 -51.14
C GLY A 322 2.71 -19.55 -51.37
N SER A 323 3.07 -19.23 -52.61
CA SER A 323 4.40 -18.76 -53.03
C SER A 323 4.30 -17.45 -53.79
N TYR A 324 5.23 -16.55 -53.46
CA TYR A 324 5.36 -15.22 -54.04
C TYR A 324 6.39 -15.19 -55.16
N GLU A 325 6.03 -14.57 -56.29
CA GLU A 325 6.94 -14.04 -57.29
C GLU A 325 6.46 -12.63 -57.69
N ILE A 326 7.38 -11.82 -58.21
CA ILE A 326 7.14 -10.40 -58.51
C ILE A 326 5.91 -10.18 -59.40
N ASP A 327 5.73 -11.03 -60.42
CA ASP A 327 4.61 -10.92 -61.38
C ASP A 327 3.66 -12.14 -61.32
N ARG A 328 3.84 -13.01 -60.31
CA ARG A 328 3.05 -14.24 -60.16
C ARG A 328 2.82 -14.62 -58.70
N LEU A 329 1.60 -15.03 -58.38
CA LEU A 329 1.31 -15.79 -57.16
C LEU A 329 1.00 -17.24 -57.53
N THR A 330 1.51 -18.19 -56.74
CA THR A 330 1.24 -19.62 -56.92
C THR A 330 0.72 -20.22 -55.63
N PHE A 331 -0.37 -20.99 -55.71
CA PHE A 331 -0.89 -21.78 -54.61
C PHE A 331 -0.74 -23.26 -54.94
N PHE A 332 -0.46 -24.10 -53.94
CA PHE A 332 -0.24 -25.53 -54.10
C PHE A 332 -1.34 -26.32 -53.40
N GLU A 333 -1.96 -27.29 -54.10
CA GLU A 333 -3.04 -28.11 -53.53
C GLU A 333 -3.01 -29.53 -54.11
N GLN A 334 -3.09 -30.56 -53.26
CA GLN A 334 -3.10 -31.95 -53.73
C GLN A 334 -4.49 -32.39 -54.21
N ARG A 335 -5.56 -31.89 -53.60
CA ARG A 335 -6.94 -32.28 -53.89
C ARG A 335 -7.53 -31.44 -55.02
N LYS A 336 -7.88 -32.11 -56.12
CA LYS A 336 -8.51 -31.47 -57.29
C LYS A 336 -9.76 -30.65 -56.95
N GLU A 337 -10.59 -31.11 -56.01
CA GLU A 337 -11.80 -30.39 -55.60
C GLU A 337 -11.49 -29.04 -54.95
N VAL A 338 -10.49 -29.00 -54.07
CA VAL A 338 -10.08 -27.79 -53.34
C VAL A 338 -9.35 -26.85 -54.30
N ALA A 339 -8.51 -27.40 -55.18
CA ALA A 339 -7.81 -26.61 -56.19
C ALA A 339 -8.78 -25.88 -57.13
N ARG A 340 -9.87 -26.55 -57.54
CA ARG A 340 -10.94 -25.95 -58.35
C ARG A 340 -11.74 -24.91 -57.58
N TYR A 341 -11.99 -25.15 -56.30
CA TYR A 341 -12.64 -24.18 -55.42
C TYR A 341 -11.82 -22.89 -55.32
N TYR A 342 -10.53 -22.98 -55.01
CA TYR A 342 -9.67 -21.79 -54.90
C TYR A 342 -9.43 -21.11 -56.25
N LYS A 343 -9.35 -21.85 -57.36
CA LYS A 343 -9.37 -21.26 -58.71
C LYS A 343 -10.58 -20.34 -58.88
N LYS A 344 -11.79 -20.88 -58.65
CA LYS A 344 -13.03 -20.12 -58.80
C LYS A 344 -13.08 -18.91 -57.86
N LEU A 345 -12.70 -19.10 -56.59
CA LEU A 345 -12.67 -18.02 -55.60
C LEU A 345 -11.75 -16.87 -56.01
N LEU A 346 -10.58 -17.18 -56.56
CA LEU A 346 -9.63 -16.19 -57.07
C LEU A 346 -10.18 -15.47 -58.31
N GLU A 347 -10.81 -16.19 -59.24
CA GLU A 347 -11.44 -15.60 -60.43
C GLU A 347 -12.58 -14.65 -60.06
N GLU A 348 -13.44 -15.04 -59.11
CA GLU A 348 -14.55 -14.21 -58.61
C GLU A 348 -14.07 -12.98 -57.85
N THR A 349 -13.04 -13.13 -56.99
CA THR A 349 -12.52 -12.02 -56.18
C THR A 349 -11.84 -10.96 -57.04
N PHE A 350 -10.97 -11.41 -57.97
CA PHE A 350 -10.09 -10.51 -58.71
C PHE A 350 -10.55 -10.23 -60.15
N GLY A 351 -11.61 -10.88 -60.65
CA GLY A 351 -12.11 -10.68 -62.01
C GLY A 351 -11.10 -11.05 -63.10
N ILE A 352 -10.25 -12.04 -62.84
CA ILE A 352 -9.18 -12.49 -63.75
C ILE A 352 -9.36 -13.95 -64.17
N ASN A 353 -8.65 -14.37 -65.21
CA ASN A 353 -8.45 -15.79 -65.51
C ASN A 353 -7.30 -16.36 -64.68
N VAL A 354 -7.51 -17.52 -64.06
CA VAL A 354 -6.53 -18.19 -63.19
C VAL A 354 -6.10 -19.52 -63.81
N ASP A 355 -4.80 -19.74 -63.93
CA ASP A 355 -4.24 -20.98 -64.50
C ASP A 355 -4.24 -22.10 -63.45
N LEU A 356 -4.63 -23.31 -63.86
CA LEU A 356 -4.66 -24.49 -63.00
C LEU A 356 -3.92 -25.64 -63.68
N ARG A 357 -2.72 -25.95 -63.17
CA ARG A 357 -1.83 -26.96 -63.74
C ARG A 357 -1.57 -28.09 -62.75
N PHE A 358 -1.81 -29.33 -63.15
CA PHE A 358 -1.37 -30.49 -62.37
C PHE A 358 0.10 -30.82 -62.65
N ARG A 359 0.88 -31.09 -61.60
CA ARG A 359 2.26 -31.59 -61.70
C ARG A 359 2.31 -33.06 -61.31
N GLU A 360 2.25 -33.94 -62.30
CA GLU A 360 2.28 -35.39 -62.09
C GLU A 360 3.48 -35.85 -61.24
N SER A 361 4.68 -35.34 -61.53
CA SER A 361 5.90 -35.72 -60.82
C SER A 361 5.95 -35.33 -59.34
N LYS A 362 5.10 -34.39 -58.90
CA LYS A 362 5.04 -33.92 -57.51
C LYS A 362 3.67 -34.13 -56.86
N ASN A 363 2.72 -34.70 -57.59
CA ASN A 363 1.36 -35.01 -57.17
C ASN A 363 0.60 -33.83 -56.52
N TYR A 364 0.65 -32.65 -57.14
CA TYR A 364 -0.15 -31.49 -56.72
C TYR A 364 -0.59 -30.62 -57.90
N TYR A 365 -1.66 -29.86 -57.69
CA TYR A 365 -2.12 -28.77 -58.54
C TYR A 365 -1.43 -27.46 -58.17
N GLN A 366 -1.13 -26.66 -59.18
CA GLN A 366 -0.68 -25.28 -59.06
C GLN A 366 -1.77 -24.37 -59.56
N ILE A 367 -2.22 -23.48 -58.69
CA ILE A 367 -3.16 -22.41 -59.02
C ILE A 367 -2.33 -21.15 -59.20
N ARG A 368 -2.21 -20.64 -60.43
CA ARG A 368 -1.27 -19.58 -60.79
C ARG A 368 -2.01 -18.33 -61.25
N ILE A 369 -1.65 -17.22 -60.63
CA ILE A 369 -2.14 -15.88 -60.95
C ILE A 369 -1.00 -15.10 -61.56
N TYR A 370 -1.14 -14.68 -62.82
CA TYR A 370 -0.15 -13.84 -63.50
C TYR A 370 -0.61 -12.38 -63.50
N SER A 371 -0.40 -11.70 -62.39
CA SER A 371 -0.73 -10.28 -62.20
C SER A 371 0.22 -9.64 -61.19
N ARG A 372 1.02 -8.68 -61.67
CA ARG A 372 1.91 -7.86 -60.84
C ARG A 372 1.14 -7.04 -59.80
N LEU A 373 -0.06 -6.55 -60.13
CA LEU A 373 -0.89 -5.78 -59.20
C LEU A 373 -1.32 -6.64 -58.01
N ILE A 374 -1.77 -7.87 -58.27
CA ILE A 374 -2.17 -8.79 -57.20
C ILE A 374 -0.95 -9.23 -56.40
N SER A 375 0.19 -9.53 -57.04
CA SER A 375 1.43 -9.79 -56.31
C SER A 375 1.82 -8.64 -55.37
N GLN A 376 1.70 -7.38 -55.83
CA GLN A 376 1.97 -6.21 -54.98
C GLN A 376 1.04 -6.13 -53.77
N LEU A 377 -0.27 -6.40 -53.94
CA LEU A 377 -1.22 -6.45 -52.82
C LEU A 377 -0.79 -7.45 -51.74
N PHE A 378 -0.35 -8.65 -52.13
CA PHE A 378 0.10 -9.66 -51.17
C PHE A 378 1.42 -9.26 -50.51
N LYS A 379 2.32 -8.61 -51.25
CA LYS A 379 3.58 -8.09 -50.70
C LYS A 379 3.35 -7.05 -49.59
N GLU A 380 2.28 -6.27 -49.64
CA GLU A 380 1.97 -5.28 -48.59
C GLU A 380 1.50 -5.91 -47.27
N HIS A 381 1.00 -7.15 -47.31
CA HIS A 381 0.38 -7.79 -46.15
C HIS A 381 1.17 -8.99 -45.60
N PHE A 382 2.12 -9.54 -46.36
CA PHE A 382 2.88 -10.74 -46.00
C PHE A 382 4.38 -10.52 -46.14
N LEU A 383 5.17 -11.24 -45.35
CA LEU A 383 6.61 -11.28 -45.51
C LEU A 383 7.00 -12.05 -46.78
N ILE A 384 7.94 -11.49 -47.55
CA ILE A 384 8.51 -12.17 -48.73
C ILE A 384 9.62 -13.14 -48.30
N GLU A 385 10.54 -12.68 -47.47
CA GLU A 385 11.66 -13.49 -46.98
C GLU A 385 11.33 -14.14 -45.64
N GLY A 386 11.67 -15.42 -45.50
CA GLY A 386 11.45 -16.14 -44.24
C GLY A 386 9.97 -16.38 -43.91
N LYS A 387 9.05 -16.30 -44.89
CA LYS A 387 7.60 -16.45 -44.71
C LYS A 387 7.22 -17.60 -43.77
N THR A 388 7.67 -18.82 -44.05
CA THR A 388 7.30 -20.00 -43.24
C THR A 388 7.74 -19.91 -41.78
N LEU A 389 8.83 -19.20 -41.48
CA LEU A 389 9.42 -19.13 -40.14
C LEU A 389 8.98 -17.91 -39.34
N ASN A 390 8.71 -16.79 -40.01
CA ASN A 390 8.58 -15.48 -39.38
C ASN A 390 7.25 -14.78 -39.68
N ASP A 391 6.46 -15.26 -40.64
CA ASP A 391 5.21 -14.58 -41.02
C ASP A 391 4.18 -14.61 -39.89
N LYS A 392 3.30 -13.61 -39.89
CA LYS A 392 2.28 -13.38 -38.85
C LYS A 392 0.91 -13.32 -39.49
N ILE A 393 -0.14 -13.37 -38.69
CA ILE A 393 -1.48 -13.04 -39.19
C ILE A 393 -1.46 -11.55 -39.59
N PRO A 394 -1.87 -11.19 -40.84
CA PRO A 394 -1.88 -9.80 -41.26
C PRO A 394 -2.70 -8.92 -40.30
N SER A 395 -2.17 -7.74 -39.94
CA SER A 395 -2.82 -6.83 -38.99
C SER A 395 -4.24 -6.45 -39.43
N ILE A 396 -4.45 -6.26 -40.74
CA ILE A 396 -5.77 -5.99 -41.33
C ILE A 396 -6.77 -7.13 -41.07
N VAL A 397 -6.34 -8.39 -41.06
CA VAL A 397 -7.19 -9.55 -40.73
C VAL A 397 -7.55 -9.55 -39.24
N LEU A 398 -6.57 -9.31 -38.36
CA LEU A 398 -6.81 -9.27 -36.91
C LEU A 398 -7.77 -8.14 -36.52
N LYS A 399 -7.72 -7.00 -37.24
CA LYS A 399 -8.61 -5.85 -37.06
C LYS A 399 -10.01 -6.04 -37.64
N SER A 400 -10.24 -7.11 -38.39
CA SER A 400 -11.51 -7.36 -39.08
C SER A 400 -12.56 -8.02 -38.16
N PRO A 401 -13.85 -8.00 -38.53
CA PRO A 401 -14.92 -8.68 -37.80
C PRO A 401 -14.69 -10.20 -37.70
N ASP A 402 -15.34 -10.85 -36.73
CA ASP A 402 -15.17 -12.28 -36.43
C ASP A 402 -15.41 -13.19 -37.66
N TYR A 403 -16.34 -12.84 -38.55
CA TYR A 403 -16.63 -13.64 -39.75
C TYR A 403 -15.52 -13.55 -40.81
N VAL A 404 -14.79 -12.44 -40.88
CA VAL A 404 -13.64 -12.27 -41.79
C VAL A 404 -12.46 -13.04 -41.23
N LEU A 405 -12.19 -12.90 -39.93
CA LEU A 405 -11.16 -13.66 -39.22
C LEU A 405 -11.40 -15.17 -39.35
N ALA A 406 -12.63 -15.64 -39.15
CA ALA A 406 -13.00 -17.04 -39.31
C ALA A 406 -12.77 -17.54 -40.74
N SER A 407 -13.04 -16.71 -41.75
CA SER A 407 -12.79 -17.04 -43.16
C SER A 407 -11.30 -17.13 -43.49
N PHE A 408 -10.48 -16.23 -42.94
CA PHE A 408 -9.03 -16.35 -43.00
C PHE A 408 -8.53 -17.65 -42.37
N ILE A 409 -8.98 -17.95 -41.16
CA ILE A 409 -8.62 -19.19 -40.48
C ILE A 409 -9.08 -20.42 -41.29
N SER A 410 -10.25 -20.36 -41.94
CA SER A 410 -10.75 -21.42 -42.85
C SER A 410 -9.76 -21.68 -43.98
N GLY A 411 -9.28 -20.62 -44.62
CA GLY A 411 -8.27 -20.72 -45.67
C GLY A 411 -6.98 -21.36 -45.19
N PHE A 412 -6.51 -20.97 -44.02
CA PHE A 412 -5.29 -21.54 -43.43
C PHE A 412 -5.47 -23.02 -43.05
N PHE A 413 -6.62 -23.41 -42.52
CA PHE A 413 -6.96 -24.81 -42.25
C PHE A 413 -7.10 -25.64 -43.53
N ASP A 414 -7.57 -25.07 -44.63
CA ASP A 414 -7.62 -25.78 -45.89
C ASP A 414 -6.24 -26.25 -46.36
N ALA A 415 -5.25 -25.36 -46.25
CA ALA A 415 -3.84 -25.63 -46.54
C ALA A 415 -3.21 -26.60 -45.51
N GLU A 416 -3.14 -26.18 -44.24
CA GLU A 416 -2.31 -26.86 -43.22
C GLU A 416 -3.09 -27.83 -42.31
N GLY A 417 -4.42 -27.74 -42.33
CA GLY A 417 -5.28 -28.44 -41.39
C GLY A 417 -5.56 -29.89 -41.78
N TYR A 418 -5.79 -30.74 -40.79
CA TYR A 418 -6.18 -32.13 -40.96
C TYR A 418 -7.22 -32.54 -39.92
N VAL A 419 -7.94 -33.61 -40.23
CA VAL A 419 -8.92 -34.23 -39.32
C VAL A 419 -8.44 -35.62 -38.99
N SER A 420 -8.14 -35.87 -37.72
CA SER A 420 -7.80 -37.19 -37.21
C SER A 420 -9.04 -37.90 -36.64
N LYS A 421 -8.87 -39.13 -36.16
CA LYS A 421 -9.94 -39.86 -35.45
C LYS A 421 -10.44 -39.14 -34.19
N THR A 422 -9.63 -38.25 -33.62
CA THR A 422 -9.88 -37.66 -32.31
C THR A 422 -9.83 -36.15 -32.29
N ARG A 423 -9.48 -35.44 -33.36
CA ARG A 423 -9.33 -33.98 -33.36
C ARG A 423 -9.29 -33.37 -34.74
N VAL A 424 -9.60 -32.08 -34.80
CA VAL A 424 -9.20 -31.21 -35.91
C VAL A 424 -7.92 -30.52 -35.49
N ALA A 425 -6.89 -30.51 -36.33
CA ALA A 425 -5.60 -29.94 -35.95
C ALA A 425 -4.86 -29.38 -37.16
N LEU A 426 -3.87 -28.54 -36.89
CA LEU A 426 -2.90 -28.05 -37.87
C LEU A 426 -1.50 -28.07 -37.23
N GLY A 427 -0.45 -28.13 -38.03
CA GLY A 427 0.92 -28.20 -37.51
C GLY A 427 1.85 -27.24 -38.24
N ILE A 428 2.45 -26.29 -37.52
CA ILE A 428 3.24 -25.16 -38.04
C ILE A 428 4.64 -25.19 -37.42
N ASN A 429 5.65 -24.72 -38.16
CA ASN A 429 7.03 -24.59 -37.68
C ASN A 429 7.38 -23.15 -37.21
N ASN A 430 6.35 -22.35 -36.90
CA ASN A 430 6.48 -20.96 -36.45
C ASN A 430 5.70 -20.78 -35.14
N SER A 431 6.43 -20.51 -34.05
CA SER A 431 5.87 -20.41 -32.71
C SER A 431 5.00 -19.17 -32.53
N ILE A 432 5.37 -18.04 -33.15
CA ILE A 432 4.64 -16.78 -33.05
C ILE A 432 3.29 -16.92 -33.76
N LEU A 433 3.29 -17.45 -34.98
CA LEU A 433 2.06 -17.70 -35.73
C LEU A 433 1.16 -18.71 -35.01
N ALA A 434 1.72 -19.76 -34.41
CA ALA A 434 0.95 -20.72 -33.62
C ALA A 434 0.28 -20.05 -32.41
N LYS A 435 1.00 -19.21 -31.66
CA LYS A 435 0.43 -18.43 -30.55
C LYS A 435 -0.62 -17.42 -31.04
N GLN A 436 -0.39 -16.72 -32.14
CA GLN A 436 -1.37 -15.79 -32.72
C GLN A 436 -2.65 -16.51 -33.17
N LEU A 437 -2.54 -17.66 -33.82
CA LEU A 437 -3.70 -18.48 -34.22
C LEU A 437 -4.44 -19.01 -33.00
N GLN A 438 -3.76 -19.46 -31.95
CA GLN A 438 -4.40 -19.89 -30.71
C GLN A 438 -5.22 -18.75 -30.08
N PHE A 439 -4.66 -17.54 -30.04
CA PHE A 439 -5.34 -16.37 -29.49
C PHE A 439 -6.50 -15.86 -30.37
N ALA A 440 -6.31 -15.88 -31.70
CA ALA A 440 -7.35 -15.52 -32.68
C ALA A 440 -8.52 -16.52 -32.68
N LEU A 441 -8.25 -17.82 -32.52
CA LEU A 441 -9.27 -18.85 -32.35
C LEU A 441 -10.06 -18.63 -31.06
N LEU A 442 -9.40 -18.23 -29.96
CA LEU A 442 -10.06 -17.91 -28.69
C LEU A 442 -11.03 -16.73 -28.83
N ARG A 443 -10.70 -15.71 -29.64
CA ARG A 443 -11.60 -14.58 -29.95
C ARG A 443 -12.93 -15.04 -30.54
N ILE A 444 -12.92 -16.05 -31.41
CA ILE A 444 -14.16 -16.61 -31.99
C ILE A 444 -14.74 -17.77 -31.17
N GLY A 445 -14.22 -18.02 -29.96
CA GLY A 445 -14.71 -19.04 -29.03
C GLY A 445 -14.25 -20.46 -29.33
N VAL A 446 -13.25 -20.65 -30.20
CA VAL A 446 -12.63 -21.94 -30.51
C VAL A 446 -11.40 -22.14 -29.63
N ILE A 447 -11.52 -23.01 -28.63
CA ILE A 447 -10.43 -23.28 -27.68
C ILE A 447 -9.50 -24.35 -28.27
N THR A 448 -8.19 -24.06 -28.30
CA THR A 448 -7.18 -24.98 -28.83
C THR A 448 -6.08 -25.29 -27.85
N SER A 449 -5.54 -26.50 -27.92
CA SER A 449 -4.34 -26.92 -27.19
C SER A 449 -3.14 -26.87 -28.12
N MET A 450 -2.07 -26.19 -27.69
CA MET A 450 -0.81 -26.13 -28.42
C MET A 450 0.16 -27.18 -27.89
N ASN A 451 0.60 -28.08 -28.76
CA ASN A 451 1.59 -29.10 -28.44
C ASN A 451 2.87 -28.87 -29.24
N GLU A 452 3.99 -28.89 -28.53
CA GLU A 452 5.31 -28.90 -29.12
C GLU A 452 5.72 -30.35 -29.40
N TYR A 453 6.09 -30.65 -30.65
CA TYR A 453 6.65 -31.93 -31.05
C TYR A 453 8.11 -31.73 -31.44
N ASP A 454 8.98 -32.35 -30.67
CA ASP A 454 10.40 -32.42 -30.97
C ASP A 454 10.62 -33.38 -32.14
N ASN A 455 10.98 -32.80 -33.28
CA ASN A 455 11.03 -33.47 -34.55
C ASN A 455 12.42 -34.07 -34.86
N ARG A 456 13.34 -34.17 -33.90
CA ARG A 456 14.68 -34.78 -34.07
C ARG A 456 14.70 -36.23 -34.58
N ARG A 457 13.54 -36.89 -34.65
CA ARG A 457 13.37 -38.24 -35.25
C ARG A 457 12.81 -38.21 -36.68
N ASN A 458 12.54 -37.03 -37.24
CA ASN A 458 12.00 -36.84 -38.57
C ASN A 458 13.16 -36.75 -39.59
N PRO A 459 13.26 -37.66 -40.58
CA PRO A 459 14.34 -37.65 -41.56
C PRO A 459 14.34 -36.42 -42.50
N TYR A 460 13.30 -35.58 -42.45
CA TYR A 460 13.12 -34.44 -43.35
C TYR A 460 13.35 -33.06 -42.69
N SER A 461 13.34 -32.95 -41.36
CA SER A 461 13.54 -31.66 -40.65
C SER A 461 13.68 -31.85 -39.14
N ASP A 462 14.72 -31.26 -38.56
CA ASP A 462 14.93 -31.22 -37.10
C ASP A 462 14.20 -30.07 -36.40
N ASN A 463 13.54 -29.18 -37.16
CA ASN A 463 12.81 -28.06 -36.59
C ASN A 463 11.62 -28.51 -35.73
N ILE A 464 11.47 -27.86 -34.58
CA ILE A 464 10.34 -28.03 -33.66
C ILE A 464 9.03 -27.71 -34.40
N ARG A 465 8.03 -28.60 -34.25
CA ARG A 465 6.70 -28.42 -34.83
C ARG A 465 5.66 -28.13 -33.75
N TYR A 466 4.91 -27.05 -33.92
CA TYR A 466 3.81 -26.65 -33.05
C TYR A 466 2.49 -27.14 -33.65
N THR A 467 1.77 -27.99 -32.92
CA THR A 467 0.45 -28.50 -33.32
C THR A 467 -0.65 -27.82 -32.52
N LEU A 468 -1.54 -27.10 -33.19
CA LEU A 468 -2.78 -26.60 -32.60
C LEU A 468 -3.88 -27.64 -32.80
N ALA A 469 -4.52 -28.06 -31.71
CA ALA A 469 -5.55 -29.10 -31.71
C ALA A 469 -6.87 -28.57 -31.13
N ILE A 470 -7.96 -28.81 -31.87
CA ILE A 470 -9.35 -28.61 -31.47
C ILE A 470 -9.93 -29.98 -31.08
N ASP A 471 -10.13 -30.15 -29.79
CA ASP A 471 -10.52 -31.44 -29.20
C ASP A 471 -11.94 -31.42 -28.60
N ASP A 472 -12.38 -30.29 -28.02
CA ASP A 472 -13.67 -30.22 -27.34
C ASP A 472 -14.85 -30.08 -28.31
N LEU A 473 -16.01 -30.57 -27.86
CA LEU A 473 -17.21 -30.67 -28.69
C LEU A 473 -17.70 -29.29 -29.16
N GLU A 474 -17.71 -28.28 -28.28
CA GLU A 474 -18.28 -26.98 -28.61
C GLU A 474 -17.38 -26.22 -29.59
N SER A 475 -16.06 -26.23 -29.38
CA SER A 475 -15.11 -25.69 -30.34
C SER A 475 -15.18 -26.41 -31.70
N LEU A 476 -15.44 -27.72 -31.75
CA LEU A 476 -15.65 -28.45 -33.01
C LEU A 476 -16.92 -28.02 -33.75
N LYS A 477 -18.01 -27.75 -33.03
CA LYS A 477 -19.25 -27.21 -33.65
C LYS A 477 -19.01 -25.82 -34.21
N ILE A 478 -18.41 -24.93 -33.42
CA ILE A 478 -18.04 -23.58 -33.86
C ILE A 478 -17.12 -23.65 -35.09
N PHE A 479 -16.14 -24.57 -35.07
CA PHE A 479 -15.28 -24.82 -36.23
C PHE A 479 -16.08 -25.25 -37.45
N LYS A 480 -17.01 -26.21 -37.32
CA LYS A 480 -17.84 -26.67 -38.43
C LYS A 480 -18.69 -25.54 -39.02
N ASP A 481 -19.24 -24.68 -38.18
CA ASP A 481 -20.24 -23.69 -38.58
C ASP A 481 -19.62 -22.38 -39.09
N LEU A 482 -18.52 -21.90 -38.48
CA LEU A 482 -17.90 -20.61 -38.81
C LEU A 482 -16.62 -20.72 -39.64
N ILE A 483 -15.77 -21.71 -39.39
CA ILE A 483 -14.47 -21.87 -40.06
C ILE A 483 -14.65 -22.78 -41.27
N CYS A 484 -14.92 -24.06 -41.03
CA CYS A 484 -15.18 -25.11 -42.00
C CYS A 484 -14.03 -25.34 -43.02
N PHE A 485 -13.87 -26.58 -43.46
CA PHE A 485 -12.98 -26.90 -44.59
C PHE A 485 -13.72 -26.71 -45.91
N SER A 486 -13.02 -26.41 -46.99
CA SER A 486 -13.58 -26.45 -48.36
C SER A 486 -13.66 -27.87 -48.91
N SER A 487 -12.88 -28.81 -48.37
CA SER A 487 -12.90 -30.22 -48.78
C SER A 487 -14.11 -30.96 -48.19
N LYS A 488 -14.92 -31.59 -49.05
CA LYS A 488 -16.11 -32.36 -48.64
C LYS A 488 -15.74 -33.55 -47.75
N GLU A 489 -14.64 -34.23 -48.08
CA GLU A 489 -14.11 -35.33 -47.28
C GLU A 489 -13.77 -34.88 -45.85
N LYS A 490 -13.05 -33.76 -45.70
CA LYS A 490 -12.71 -33.22 -44.38
C LYS A 490 -13.97 -32.76 -43.63
N GLN A 491 -14.93 -32.12 -44.29
CA GLN A 491 -16.21 -31.72 -43.67
C GLN A 491 -16.96 -32.92 -43.08
N GLU A 492 -17.08 -34.02 -43.84
CA GLU A 492 -17.75 -35.24 -43.35
C GLU A 492 -16.98 -35.86 -42.19
N LYS A 493 -15.65 -35.87 -42.23
CA LYS A 493 -14.83 -36.32 -41.09
C LYS A 493 -15.07 -35.48 -39.83
N VAL A 494 -15.21 -34.16 -39.95
CA VAL A 494 -15.56 -33.29 -38.81
C VAL A 494 -16.94 -33.64 -38.26
N LYS A 495 -17.93 -33.86 -39.13
CA LYS A 495 -19.28 -34.25 -38.73
C LYS A 495 -19.28 -35.57 -37.97
N ILE A 496 -18.62 -36.60 -38.50
CA ILE A 496 -18.45 -37.90 -37.83
C ILE A 496 -17.72 -37.74 -36.49
N LEU A 497 -16.71 -36.87 -36.43
CA LEU A 497 -15.97 -36.60 -35.20
C LEU A 497 -16.87 -36.00 -34.12
N ILE A 498 -17.75 -35.05 -34.48
CA ILE A 498 -18.73 -34.43 -33.58
C ILE A 498 -19.74 -35.47 -33.09
N GLU A 499 -20.30 -36.28 -33.99
CA GLU A 499 -21.29 -37.32 -33.64
C GLU A 499 -20.73 -38.37 -32.68
N LYS A 500 -19.46 -38.74 -32.82
CA LYS A 500 -18.79 -39.71 -31.94
C LYS A 500 -18.28 -39.10 -30.64
N ARG A 501 -18.29 -37.76 -30.50
CA ARG A 501 -17.67 -37.09 -29.37
C ARG A 501 -18.55 -37.16 -28.12
N SER A 502 -17.95 -37.58 -27.01
CA SER A 502 -18.62 -37.48 -25.71
C SER A 502 -18.64 -36.03 -25.21
N ASN A 503 -19.75 -35.61 -24.60
CA ASN A 503 -19.84 -34.33 -23.88
C ASN A 503 -18.94 -34.26 -22.62
N ARG A 504 -18.20 -35.33 -22.27
CA ARG A 504 -17.23 -35.30 -21.16
C ARG A 504 -15.90 -34.76 -21.66
N ASN A 505 -15.62 -33.48 -21.43
CA ASN A 505 -14.32 -32.86 -21.74
C ASN A 505 -13.65 -32.24 -20.50
N LYS A 506 -12.38 -31.87 -20.63
CA LYS A 506 -11.56 -31.21 -19.59
C LYS A 506 -11.31 -29.72 -19.87
N VAL A 507 -11.90 -29.16 -20.93
CA VAL A 507 -11.55 -27.84 -21.48
C VAL A 507 -12.42 -26.75 -20.86
N ARG A 508 -13.74 -26.81 -21.08
CA ARG A 508 -14.70 -25.80 -20.60
C ARG A 508 -15.16 -26.11 -19.17
N GLN A 509 -14.22 -26.14 -18.23
CA GLN A 509 -14.54 -26.38 -16.82
C GLN A 509 -15.19 -25.16 -16.19
N LEU A 510 -16.23 -25.40 -15.39
CA LEU A 510 -16.86 -24.35 -14.59
C LEU A 510 -15.89 -23.71 -13.62
N VAL A 511 -16.08 -22.43 -13.34
CA VAL A 511 -15.38 -21.72 -12.27
C VAL A 511 -16.01 -21.99 -10.90
N VAL A 512 -17.34 -22.15 -10.83
CA VAL A 512 -18.05 -22.37 -9.56
C VAL A 512 -17.65 -23.68 -8.86
N ASN A 513 -17.66 -23.63 -7.53
CA ASN A 513 -17.34 -24.77 -6.68
C ASN A 513 -18.51 -25.74 -6.58
N GLY A 514 -18.25 -27.04 -6.70
CA GLY A 514 -19.32 -28.01 -6.57
C GLY A 514 -19.88 -28.08 -5.15
N SER A 515 -19.09 -27.79 -4.11
CA SER A 515 -19.61 -27.65 -2.74
C SER A 515 -20.61 -26.51 -2.60
N GLU A 516 -20.40 -25.41 -3.32
CA GLU A 516 -21.31 -24.27 -3.35
C GLU A 516 -22.60 -24.62 -4.10
N VAL A 517 -22.49 -25.24 -5.28
CA VAL A 517 -23.65 -25.77 -6.00
C VAL A 517 -24.42 -26.76 -5.13
N ALA A 518 -23.74 -27.63 -4.39
CA ALA A 518 -24.36 -28.57 -3.46
C ALA A 518 -25.13 -27.86 -2.35
N ARG A 519 -24.58 -26.77 -1.79
CA ARG A 519 -25.25 -25.94 -0.78
C ARG A 519 -26.50 -25.29 -1.34
N ILE A 520 -26.43 -24.71 -2.55
CA ILE A 520 -27.59 -24.11 -3.23
C ILE A 520 -28.71 -25.13 -3.45
N ILE A 521 -28.36 -26.34 -3.91
CA ILE A 521 -29.31 -27.46 -4.09
C ILE A 521 -29.99 -27.82 -2.76
N ARG A 522 -29.20 -28.02 -1.69
CA ARG A 522 -29.72 -28.43 -0.37
C ARG A 522 -30.61 -27.36 0.25
N ASN A 523 -30.24 -26.08 0.14
CA ASN A 523 -31.03 -24.96 0.65
C ASN A 523 -32.40 -24.84 -0.02
N SER A 524 -32.56 -25.43 -1.20
CA SER A 524 -33.83 -25.46 -1.95
C SER A 524 -34.63 -26.74 -1.69
N GLY A 525 -34.26 -27.54 -0.69
CA GLY A 525 -34.92 -28.80 -0.33
C GLY A 525 -34.59 -30.00 -1.23
N LEU A 526 -33.68 -29.85 -2.20
CA LEU A 526 -33.31 -30.92 -3.13
C LEU A 526 -32.11 -31.73 -2.63
N ASN A 527 -32.06 -33.02 -3.01
CA ASN A 527 -30.93 -33.89 -2.69
C ASN A 527 -29.92 -33.93 -3.84
N THR A 528 -28.62 -33.77 -3.56
CA THR A 528 -27.57 -33.80 -4.58
C THR A 528 -27.38 -35.17 -5.23
N ARG A 529 -27.84 -36.28 -4.60
CA ARG A 529 -27.72 -37.64 -5.13
C ARG A 529 -28.41 -37.83 -6.48
N GLN A 530 -29.50 -37.11 -6.74
CA GLN A 530 -30.27 -37.22 -7.99
C GLN A 530 -29.47 -36.85 -9.25
N PHE A 531 -28.46 -35.98 -9.11
CA PHE A 531 -27.63 -35.50 -10.22
C PHE A 531 -26.47 -36.43 -10.58
N LYS A 532 -26.20 -37.46 -9.78
CA LYS A 532 -25.17 -38.51 -10.04
C LYS A 532 -23.78 -37.95 -10.37
N CYS A 533 -23.31 -36.95 -9.63
CA CYS A 533 -21.96 -36.37 -9.74
C CYS A 533 -21.33 -36.04 -8.36
N PRO A 534 -21.19 -37.02 -7.46
CA PRO A 534 -20.77 -36.79 -6.08
C PRO A 534 -19.38 -36.15 -5.97
N SER A 535 -18.42 -36.52 -6.83
CA SER A 535 -17.06 -35.96 -6.82
C SER A 535 -17.01 -34.46 -7.12
N PHE A 536 -17.98 -33.94 -7.87
CA PHE A 536 -18.10 -32.50 -8.09
C PHE A 536 -18.56 -31.81 -6.81
N PHE A 537 -19.63 -32.31 -6.19
CA PHE A 537 -20.23 -31.72 -4.98
C PHE A 537 -19.31 -31.68 -3.74
N ILE A 538 -18.20 -32.41 -3.76
CA ILE A 538 -17.17 -32.40 -2.72
C ILE A 538 -15.84 -31.78 -3.21
N ASN A 539 -15.85 -31.03 -4.31
CA ASN A 539 -14.69 -30.38 -4.94
C ASN A 539 -13.53 -31.31 -5.32
N LYS A 540 -13.73 -32.64 -5.35
CA LYS A 540 -12.69 -33.61 -5.77
C LYS A 540 -12.40 -33.56 -7.26
N ARG A 541 -13.40 -33.17 -8.08
CA ARG A 541 -13.24 -33.06 -9.54
C ARG A 541 -14.14 -31.96 -10.11
N GLN A 542 -13.56 -31.10 -10.94
CA GLN A 542 -14.31 -30.07 -11.66
C GLN A 542 -15.22 -30.68 -12.73
N LEU A 543 -16.30 -29.96 -13.07
CA LEU A 543 -17.28 -30.36 -14.07
C LEU A 543 -17.18 -29.45 -15.29
N SER A 544 -17.25 -30.04 -16.49
CA SER A 544 -17.39 -29.22 -17.70
C SER A 544 -18.80 -28.65 -17.80
N LYS A 545 -18.94 -27.52 -18.48
CA LYS A 545 -20.21 -26.85 -18.73
C LYS A 545 -21.26 -27.76 -19.36
N GLU A 546 -20.88 -28.60 -20.31
CA GLU A 546 -21.81 -29.51 -20.99
C GLU A 546 -22.28 -30.65 -20.09
N VAL A 547 -21.39 -31.15 -19.23
CA VAL A 547 -21.78 -32.15 -18.23
C VAL A 547 -22.66 -31.52 -17.16
N PHE A 548 -22.36 -30.29 -16.73
CA PHE A 548 -23.19 -29.53 -15.80
C PHE A 548 -24.58 -29.27 -16.36
N LYS A 549 -24.68 -28.81 -17.62
CA LYS A 549 -25.96 -28.59 -18.30
C LYS A 549 -26.81 -29.86 -18.27
N ARG A 550 -26.28 -30.95 -18.82
CA ARG A 550 -27.02 -32.23 -18.90
C ARG A 550 -27.35 -32.85 -17.55
N LYS A 551 -26.45 -32.76 -16.57
CA LYS A 551 -26.62 -33.46 -15.29
C LYS A 551 -27.37 -32.65 -14.25
N ILE A 552 -27.26 -31.32 -14.27
CA ILE A 552 -27.79 -30.43 -13.22
C ILE A 552 -28.83 -29.51 -13.84
N LEU A 553 -28.46 -28.66 -14.80
CA LEU A 553 -29.36 -27.63 -15.33
C LEU A 553 -30.63 -28.22 -15.97
N ASP A 554 -30.47 -29.13 -16.94
CA ASP A 554 -31.58 -29.74 -17.68
C ASP A 554 -32.48 -30.62 -16.79
N LYS A 555 -32.00 -31.00 -15.61
CA LYS A 555 -32.72 -31.81 -14.63
C LYS A 555 -33.33 -30.99 -13.49
N THR A 556 -33.12 -29.68 -13.50
CA THR A 556 -33.65 -28.78 -12.46
C THR A 556 -34.97 -28.21 -12.95
N GLU A 557 -36.07 -28.62 -12.30
CA GLU A 557 -37.43 -28.13 -12.61
C GLU A 557 -37.76 -26.82 -11.90
N ASN A 558 -37.16 -26.55 -10.73
CA ASN A 558 -37.36 -25.29 -10.02
C ASN A 558 -36.76 -24.12 -10.81
N GLU A 559 -37.61 -23.18 -11.25
CA GLU A 559 -37.22 -22.07 -12.12
C GLU A 559 -36.21 -21.11 -11.48
N GLU A 560 -36.29 -20.85 -10.18
CA GLU A 560 -35.31 -19.99 -9.50
C GLU A 560 -33.91 -20.63 -9.48
N LEU A 561 -33.83 -21.91 -9.12
CA LEU A 561 -32.60 -22.67 -9.15
C LEU A 561 -32.03 -22.78 -10.57
N LYS A 562 -32.90 -23.05 -11.54
CA LYS A 562 -32.53 -23.15 -12.95
C LYS A 562 -31.95 -21.83 -13.46
N ARG A 563 -32.52 -20.69 -13.06
CA ARG A 563 -31.95 -19.36 -13.35
C ARG A 563 -30.56 -19.20 -12.74
N ARG A 564 -30.36 -19.54 -11.47
CA ARG A 564 -29.04 -19.46 -10.81
C ARG A 564 -28.00 -20.38 -11.48
N PHE A 565 -28.36 -21.62 -11.79
CA PHE A 565 -27.46 -22.55 -12.49
C PHE A 565 -27.18 -22.12 -13.94
N SER A 566 -28.13 -21.44 -14.59
CA SER A 566 -27.91 -20.88 -15.91
C SER A 566 -26.81 -19.83 -15.89
N MET A 567 -26.71 -19.01 -14.84
CA MET A 567 -25.60 -18.05 -14.69
C MET A 567 -24.23 -18.75 -14.68
N PHE A 568 -24.08 -19.84 -13.92
CA PHE A 568 -22.84 -20.62 -13.92
C PHE A 568 -22.53 -21.27 -15.27
N TYR A 569 -23.55 -21.71 -16.00
CA TYR A 569 -23.39 -22.30 -17.32
C TYR A 569 -23.01 -21.26 -18.39
N LEU A 570 -23.63 -20.08 -18.35
CA LEU A 570 -23.44 -18.99 -19.31
C LEU A 570 -22.18 -18.16 -19.04
N SER A 571 -21.57 -18.31 -17.87
CA SER A 571 -20.38 -17.56 -17.44
C SER A 571 -19.28 -17.50 -18.50
N ASN A 572 -18.75 -16.34 -18.88
CA ASN A 572 -17.66 -16.29 -19.86
C ASN A 572 -16.33 -16.80 -19.28
N LEU A 573 -16.26 -17.12 -17.99
CA LEU A 573 -15.03 -17.56 -17.33
C LEU A 573 -14.95 -19.09 -17.28
N ILE A 574 -13.76 -19.65 -17.54
CA ILE A 574 -13.48 -21.06 -17.36
C ILE A 574 -12.21 -21.30 -16.54
N ALA A 575 -12.21 -22.41 -15.81
CA ALA A 575 -11.12 -22.82 -14.95
C ALA A 575 -10.14 -23.75 -15.68
N VAL A 576 -8.87 -23.40 -15.72
CA VAL A 576 -7.83 -24.12 -16.47
C VAL A 576 -6.80 -24.68 -15.50
N LYS A 577 -6.69 -26.02 -15.46
CA LYS A 577 -5.80 -26.70 -14.52
C LYS A 577 -4.32 -26.51 -14.92
N ILE A 578 -3.49 -26.09 -13.98
CA ILE A 578 -2.03 -26.06 -14.12
C ILE A 578 -1.51 -27.49 -14.18
N PHE A 579 -0.74 -27.80 -15.22
CA PHE A 579 -0.09 -29.09 -15.39
C PHE A 579 1.33 -29.08 -14.83
N LYS A 580 2.09 -28.03 -15.12
CA LYS A 580 3.52 -27.95 -14.79
C LYS A 580 3.99 -26.52 -14.59
N ILE A 581 4.93 -26.31 -13.66
CA ILE A 581 5.63 -25.04 -13.44
C ILE A 581 7.14 -25.30 -13.48
N ASP A 582 7.85 -24.74 -14.46
CA ASP A 582 9.29 -24.94 -14.68
C ASP A 582 10.06 -23.63 -14.49
N SER A 583 11.16 -23.62 -13.72
CA SER A 583 12.10 -22.47 -13.73
C SER A 583 12.91 -22.47 -15.01
N ILE A 584 12.96 -21.31 -15.70
CA ILE A 584 13.72 -21.12 -16.95
C ILE A 584 15.06 -20.43 -16.68
N GLY A 585 15.19 -19.72 -15.55
CA GLY A 585 16.34 -18.88 -15.22
C GLY A 585 16.01 -17.39 -15.35
N PHE A 586 17.05 -16.55 -15.40
CA PHE A 586 16.90 -15.09 -15.47
C PHE A 586 16.78 -14.62 -16.92
N GLU A 587 15.70 -13.90 -17.22
CA GLU A 587 15.47 -13.27 -18.51
C GLU A 587 15.04 -11.81 -18.33
N LYS A 588 15.15 -11.02 -19.40
CA LYS A 588 14.46 -9.72 -19.45
C LYS A 588 12.97 -9.95 -19.30
N THR A 589 12.30 -9.08 -18.58
CA THR A 589 10.88 -9.18 -18.25
C THR A 589 10.20 -7.82 -18.40
N ILE A 590 8.92 -7.84 -18.73
CA ILE A 590 8.10 -6.65 -18.91
C ILE A 590 7.01 -6.66 -17.84
N ASP A 591 6.83 -5.53 -17.19
CA ASP A 591 5.71 -5.28 -16.29
C ASP A 591 4.85 -4.17 -16.89
N ILE A 592 3.53 -4.34 -16.90
CA ILE A 592 2.59 -3.31 -17.34
C ILE A 592 1.54 -3.08 -16.27
N GLU A 593 1.12 -1.83 -16.14
CA GLU A 593 -0.05 -1.46 -15.34
C GLU A 593 -1.15 -0.99 -16.29
N THR A 594 -2.34 -1.55 -16.14
CA THR A 594 -3.57 -1.13 -16.83
C THR A 594 -4.56 -0.52 -15.83
N LYS A 595 -5.49 0.31 -16.31
CA LYS A 595 -6.50 0.97 -15.46
C LYS A 595 -7.42 -0.03 -14.74
N ASN A 596 -7.83 -1.10 -15.41
CA ASN A 596 -8.77 -2.10 -14.89
C ASN A 596 -8.12 -3.18 -14.01
N HIS A 597 -6.83 -3.06 -13.69
CA HIS A 597 -6.11 -3.96 -12.78
C HIS A 597 -5.91 -5.42 -13.27
N ASN A 598 -6.34 -5.74 -14.50
CA ASN A 598 -6.03 -6.99 -15.17
C ASN A 598 -5.91 -6.79 -16.70
N PHE A 599 -5.41 -7.81 -17.39
CA PHE A 599 -5.45 -7.90 -18.86
C PHE A 599 -5.39 -9.37 -19.31
N ILE A 600 -5.69 -9.60 -20.59
CA ILE A 600 -5.63 -10.94 -21.20
C ILE A 600 -4.26 -11.13 -21.88
N ALA A 601 -3.52 -12.15 -21.44
CA ALA A 601 -2.16 -12.46 -21.87
C ALA A 601 -2.03 -13.95 -22.25
N ASN A 602 -1.57 -14.26 -23.47
CA ASN A 602 -1.55 -15.63 -24.01
C ASN A 602 -2.85 -16.42 -23.78
N GLY A 603 -4.00 -15.74 -23.82
CA GLY A 603 -5.32 -16.32 -23.57
C GLY A 603 -5.71 -16.50 -22.11
N LEU A 604 -4.86 -16.19 -21.13
CA LEU A 604 -5.17 -16.22 -19.70
C LEU A 604 -5.49 -14.82 -19.18
N ILE A 605 -6.29 -14.73 -18.12
CA ILE A 605 -6.51 -13.46 -17.41
C ILE A 605 -5.43 -13.32 -16.33
N VAL A 606 -4.63 -12.27 -16.43
CA VAL A 606 -3.50 -11.99 -15.52
C VAL A 606 -3.72 -10.68 -14.78
N HIS A 607 -3.20 -10.60 -13.56
CA HIS A 607 -3.33 -9.40 -12.72
C HIS A 607 -2.20 -8.40 -13.06
N ASN A 608 -2.44 -7.11 -12.84
CA ASN A 608 -1.42 -6.06 -12.98
C ASN A 608 -0.44 -6.04 -11.81
N SER A 609 0.71 -5.38 -12.01
CA SER A 609 1.60 -4.98 -10.92
C SER A 609 0.84 -4.38 -9.72
N SER A 610 1.21 -4.80 -8.51
CA SER A 610 0.54 -4.52 -7.23
C SER A 610 0.53 -3.05 -6.77
N GLN A 611 0.72 -2.06 -7.64
CA GLN A 611 0.67 -0.63 -7.26
C GLN A 611 -0.71 -0.16 -6.75
N ARG A 612 -1.78 -0.93 -6.96
CA ARG A 612 -3.09 -0.68 -6.32
C ARG A 612 -3.04 -0.86 -4.80
N TYR A 613 -2.27 -1.84 -4.29
CA TYR A 613 -2.03 -1.94 -2.85
C TYR A 613 -1.33 -0.69 -2.37
N HIS A 614 -0.31 -0.18 -3.08
CA HIS A 614 0.36 1.07 -2.73
C HIS A 614 -0.61 2.27 -2.64
N ARG A 615 -1.55 2.47 -3.59
CA ARG A 615 -2.52 3.60 -3.54
C ARG A 615 -3.62 3.42 -2.48
N ILE A 616 -4.15 2.22 -2.28
CA ILE A 616 -5.13 1.94 -1.22
C ILE A 616 -4.45 2.04 0.16
N THR A 617 -3.24 1.51 0.27
CA THR A 617 -2.43 1.53 1.49
C THR A 617 -1.92 2.94 1.80
N GLU A 618 -1.62 3.77 0.78
CA GLU A 618 -1.35 5.21 0.94
C GLU A 618 -2.60 5.97 1.34
N GLY A 619 -3.77 5.68 0.73
CA GLY A 619 -5.04 6.29 1.13
C GLY A 619 -5.38 5.99 2.59
N LEU A 620 -5.31 4.72 2.99
CA LEU A 620 -5.54 4.28 4.37
C LEU A 620 -4.49 4.85 5.34
N ALA A 621 -3.23 4.98 4.92
CA ALA A 621 -2.19 5.62 5.72
C ALA A 621 -2.45 7.13 5.90
N LYS A 622 -2.89 7.83 4.85
CA LYS A 622 -3.29 9.25 4.94
C LYS A 622 -4.46 9.44 5.90
N ASP A 623 -5.46 8.58 5.84
CA ASP A 623 -6.60 8.63 6.78
C ASP A 623 -6.16 8.33 8.22
N PHE A 624 -5.22 7.40 8.42
CA PHE A 624 -4.63 7.13 9.72
C PHE A 624 -3.84 8.34 10.26
N TYR A 625 -3.02 8.98 9.41
CA TYR A 625 -2.28 10.20 9.78
C TYR A 625 -3.20 11.37 10.14
N ARG A 626 -4.31 11.56 9.40
CA ARG A 626 -5.34 12.56 9.75
C ARG A 626 -5.96 12.28 11.11
N LYS A 627 -6.28 11.02 11.39
CA LYS A 627 -6.83 10.61 12.70
C LYS A 627 -5.85 10.89 13.83
N ILE A 628 -4.55 10.67 13.63
CA ILE A 628 -3.51 11.04 14.61
C ILE A 628 -3.48 12.56 14.78
N ALA A 629 -3.49 13.33 13.70
CA ALA A 629 -3.47 14.80 13.78
C ALA A 629 -4.70 15.37 14.50
N ASP A 630 -5.88 14.77 14.32
CA ASP A 630 -7.09 15.14 15.04
C ASP A 630 -6.99 14.87 16.55
N ILE A 631 -6.37 13.74 16.94
CA ILE A 631 -6.10 13.42 18.35
C ILE A 631 -5.09 14.41 18.93
N VAL A 632 -4.00 14.66 18.22
CA VAL A 632 -2.98 15.65 18.63
C VAL A 632 -3.62 17.02 18.80
N LYS A 633 -4.54 17.41 17.92
CA LYS A 633 -5.33 18.63 18.04
C LYS A 633 -6.21 18.63 19.28
N SER A 634 -6.96 17.56 19.56
CA SER A 634 -7.84 17.52 20.74
C SER A 634 -7.07 17.58 22.06
N GLU A 635 -5.93 16.90 22.13
CA GLU A 635 -5.14 16.81 23.35
C GLU A 635 -4.24 18.04 23.58
N PHE A 636 -3.61 18.58 22.53
CA PHE A 636 -2.55 19.58 22.69
C PHE A 636 -2.99 21.03 22.41
N PHE A 637 -4.04 21.26 21.63
CA PHE A 637 -4.38 22.61 21.15
C PHE A 637 -4.73 23.59 22.28
N ASN A 638 -5.42 23.13 23.32
CA ASN A 638 -5.85 23.99 24.44
C ASN A 638 -4.82 24.08 25.58
N LEU A 639 -3.65 23.44 25.45
CA LEU A 639 -2.60 23.46 26.48
C LEU A 639 -1.78 24.76 26.37
N LYS A 640 -2.12 25.74 27.22
CA LYS A 640 -1.49 27.08 27.24
C LYS A 640 0.02 27.05 27.53
N ASN A 641 0.51 26.02 28.24
CA ASN A 641 1.91 25.83 28.63
C ASN A 641 2.68 24.79 27.80
N LEU A 642 2.15 24.38 26.64
CA LEU A 642 2.85 23.49 25.71
C LEU A 642 4.00 24.22 25.01
N LYS A 643 5.24 23.85 25.35
CA LYS A 643 6.49 24.42 24.80
C LYS A 643 6.83 23.86 23.43
N GLY A 644 6.54 22.58 23.20
CA GLY A 644 6.74 21.97 21.88
C GLY A 644 6.28 20.52 21.80
N ILE A 645 6.45 19.93 20.61
CA ILE A 645 6.04 18.56 20.29
C ILE A 645 7.26 17.81 19.73
N LEU A 646 7.53 16.62 20.26
CA LEU A 646 8.51 15.67 19.73
C LEU A 646 7.78 14.59 18.94
N VAL A 647 8.26 14.27 17.75
CA VAL A 647 7.69 13.23 16.88
C VAL A 647 8.72 12.13 16.65
N GLY A 648 8.35 10.88 16.91
CA GLY A 648 9.19 9.70 16.77
C GLY A 648 8.58 8.65 15.85
N GLY A 649 9.41 7.86 15.17
CA GLY A 649 8.94 6.68 14.44
C GLY A 649 9.99 6.09 13.50
N PRO A 650 9.80 4.83 13.04
CA PRO A 650 10.77 4.16 12.20
C PRO A 650 10.69 4.65 10.75
N GLY A 651 11.87 4.94 10.17
CA GLY A 651 12.00 5.29 8.75
C GLY A 651 11.18 6.54 8.37
N PRO A 652 10.64 6.64 7.13
CA PRO A 652 10.00 7.86 6.64
C PRO A 652 8.61 8.18 7.22
N THR A 653 8.09 7.33 8.12
CA THR A 653 6.69 7.38 8.59
C THR A 653 6.36 8.69 9.30
N LYS A 654 7.30 9.20 10.09
CA LYS A 654 7.18 10.46 10.84
C LYS A 654 7.20 11.69 9.93
N GLU A 655 8.01 11.68 8.88
CA GLU A 655 8.06 12.73 7.86
C GLU A 655 6.79 12.72 7.00
N ASP A 656 6.29 11.54 6.65
CA ASP A 656 5.04 11.37 5.91
C ASP A 656 3.84 11.87 6.73
N PHE A 657 3.77 11.55 8.03
CA PHE A 657 2.76 12.10 8.94
C PHE A 657 2.77 13.63 8.97
N LEU A 658 3.94 14.25 9.10
CA LEU A 658 4.04 15.72 9.16
C LEU A 658 3.63 16.40 7.85
N LYS A 659 3.83 15.74 6.70
CA LYS A 659 3.41 16.24 5.38
C LYS A 659 1.92 16.01 5.09
N GLU A 660 1.41 14.83 5.43
CA GLU A 660 0.12 14.32 4.95
C GLU A 660 -0.97 14.31 6.02
N GLY A 661 -0.61 14.33 7.31
CA GLY A 661 -1.54 14.28 8.44
C GLY A 661 -2.40 15.52 8.62
N GLN A 662 -2.06 16.64 7.96
CA GLN A 662 -2.80 17.91 8.04
C GLN A 662 -2.90 18.46 9.47
N LEU A 663 -1.78 18.41 10.20
CA LEU A 663 -1.69 19.05 11.50
C LEU A 663 -1.94 20.57 11.35
N ILE A 664 -2.72 21.15 12.24
CA ILE A 664 -2.99 22.59 12.24
C ILE A 664 -1.68 23.37 12.42
N THR A 665 -1.54 24.50 11.71
CA THR A 665 -0.30 25.29 11.65
C THR A 665 0.24 25.64 13.03
N ALA A 666 -0.63 26.03 13.97
CA ALA A 666 -0.23 26.37 15.34
C ALA A 666 0.43 25.23 16.13
N LEU A 667 0.16 23.97 15.79
CA LEU A 667 0.83 22.80 16.40
C LEU A 667 2.01 22.33 15.55
N GLN A 668 1.95 22.50 14.23
CA GLN A 668 3.05 22.20 13.32
C GLN A 668 4.28 23.07 13.62
N ASP A 669 4.07 24.36 13.88
CA ASP A 669 5.14 25.30 14.26
C ASP A 669 5.75 25.00 15.64
N LYS A 670 5.08 24.17 16.45
CA LYS A 670 5.55 23.71 17.76
C LYS A 670 6.33 22.39 17.69
N VAL A 671 6.48 21.78 16.51
CA VAL A 671 7.28 20.53 16.37
C VAL A 671 8.76 20.86 16.52
N LEU A 672 9.38 20.36 17.59
CA LEU A 672 10.78 20.67 17.95
C LEU A 672 11.77 19.68 17.36
N ALA A 673 11.41 18.40 17.33
CA ALA A 673 12.29 17.34 16.85
C ALA A 673 11.51 16.22 16.17
N VAL A 674 12.18 15.60 15.21
CA VAL A 674 11.72 14.40 14.49
C VAL A 674 12.83 13.36 14.63
N LYS A 675 12.61 12.29 15.40
CA LYS A 675 13.65 11.29 15.72
C LYS A 675 13.28 9.90 15.18
N ASP A 676 14.27 9.17 14.69
CA ASP A 676 14.08 7.81 14.23
C ASP A 676 14.17 6.85 15.43
N ILE A 677 13.08 6.14 15.71
CA ILE A 677 12.98 5.20 16.84
C ILE A 677 12.26 3.92 16.40
N GLY A 678 12.67 2.79 16.95
CA GLY A 678 12.27 1.46 16.46
C GLY A 678 10.90 0.94 16.93
N TYR A 679 10.22 1.65 17.84
CA TYR A 679 9.00 1.18 18.51
C TYR A 679 7.98 2.31 18.58
N ALA A 680 6.68 1.98 18.51
CA ALA A 680 5.58 2.94 18.57
C ALA A 680 4.58 2.70 19.71
N ASP A 681 5.01 1.93 20.72
CA ASP A 681 4.32 1.66 21.97
C ASP A 681 4.77 2.64 23.09
N GLU A 682 4.46 2.30 24.34
CA GLU A 682 4.85 3.10 25.51
C GLU A 682 6.38 3.24 25.64
N HIS A 683 7.15 2.20 25.33
CA HIS A 683 8.62 2.26 25.31
C HIS A 683 9.14 3.22 24.23
N GLY A 684 8.42 3.35 23.11
CA GLY A 684 8.69 4.35 22.09
C GLY A 684 8.69 5.78 22.63
N LEU A 685 7.81 6.11 23.58
CA LEU A 685 7.78 7.45 24.20
C LEU A 685 9.02 7.72 25.05
N GLU A 686 9.47 6.72 25.83
CA GLU A 686 10.68 6.83 26.64
C GLU A 686 11.91 7.04 25.77
N LEU A 687 12.06 6.25 24.71
CA LEU A 687 13.16 6.35 23.77
C LEU A 687 13.14 7.68 23.00
N LEU A 688 11.97 8.20 22.67
CA LEU A 688 11.83 9.51 22.03
C LEU A 688 12.36 10.63 22.94
N VAL A 689 12.07 10.58 24.24
CA VAL A 689 12.58 11.57 25.21
C VAL A 689 14.10 11.43 25.38
N GLU A 690 14.61 10.20 25.51
CA GLU A 690 16.05 9.93 25.62
C GLU A 690 16.82 10.45 24.41
N THR A 691 16.35 10.14 23.21
CA THR A 691 16.98 10.57 21.95
C THR A 691 16.83 12.06 21.65
N SER A 692 15.97 12.77 22.39
CA SER A 692 15.71 14.20 22.20
C SER A 692 16.25 15.09 23.33
N GLN A 693 17.05 14.54 24.25
CA GLN A 693 17.64 15.33 25.35
C GLN A 693 18.48 16.52 24.85
N ASP A 694 19.15 16.36 23.71
CA ASP A 694 19.90 17.40 23.02
C ASP A 694 19.02 18.59 22.60
N VAL A 695 17.83 18.30 22.06
CA VAL A 695 16.89 19.32 21.59
C VAL A 695 16.17 20.01 22.75
N LEU A 696 15.82 19.26 23.79
CA LEU A 696 15.19 19.80 25.00
C LEU A 696 16.15 20.76 25.71
N ALA A 697 17.42 20.40 25.86
CA ALA A 697 18.44 21.31 26.38
C ALA A 697 18.67 22.51 25.45
N GLY A 698 18.67 22.30 24.13
CA GLY A 698 18.83 23.37 23.14
C GLY A 698 17.72 24.44 23.17
N GLN A 699 16.47 24.10 23.51
CA GLN A 699 15.39 25.08 23.61
C GLN A 699 15.56 26.04 24.80
N GLU A 700 15.97 25.53 25.95
CA GLU A 700 16.32 26.37 27.11
C GLU A 700 17.47 27.33 26.73
N ILE A 701 18.50 26.82 26.06
CA ILE A 701 19.66 27.59 25.59
C ILE A 701 19.25 28.68 24.57
N VAL A 702 18.42 28.36 23.56
CA VAL A 702 17.95 29.33 22.55
C VAL A 702 17.07 30.42 23.17
N HIS A 703 16.27 30.08 24.19
CA HIS A 703 15.49 31.07 24.92
C HIS A 703 16.40 32.06 25.66
N GLU A 704 17.39 31.55 26.39
CA GLU A 704 18.40 32.36 27.07
C GLU A 704 19.15 33.26 26.08
N GLN A 705 19.58 32.73 24.93
CA GLN A 705 20.29 33.48 23.89
C GLN A 705 19.46 34.66 23.36
N LYS A 706 18.19 34.44 22.98
CA LYS A 706 17.32 35.50 22.43
C LYS A 706 17.06 36.62 23.43
N ILE A 707 16.90 36.27 24.70
CA ILE A 707 16.68 37.26 25.77
C ILE A 707 17.94 38.10 25.97
N LEU A 708 19.12 37.47 25.98
CA LEU A 708 20.40 38.16 26.09
C LEU A 708 20.70 39.04 24.87
N GLU A 709 20.47 38.56 23.65
CA GLU A 709 20.58 39.37 22.43
C GLU A 709 19.66 40.59 22.50
N LYS A 710 18.41 40.42 22.94
CA LYS A 710 17.48 41.54 23.14
C LYS A 710 18.02 42.54 24.15
N PHE A 711 18.52 42.07 25.29
CA PHE A 711 19.13 42.91 26.32
C PHE A 711 20.33 43.69 25.78
N PHE A 712 21.29 43.04 25.13
CA PHE A 712 22.47 43.71 24.57
C PHE A 712 22.14 44.67 23.44
N ASN A 713 21.20 44.32 22.56
CA ASN A 713 20.73 45.21 21.51
C ASN A 713 20.08 46.47 22.08
N MET A 714 19.25 46.33 23.13
CA MET A 714 18.63 47.47 23.81
C MET A 714 19.68 48.29 24.58
N LEU A 715 20.67 47.65 25.19
CA LEU A 715 21.78 48.33 25.86
C LEU A 715 22.60 49.19 24.88
N GLY A 716 22.80 48.70 23.64
CA GLY A 716 23.51 49.41 22.58
C GLY A 716 22.71 50.54 21.92
N LYS A 717 21.40 50.37 21.71
CA LYS A 717 20.56 51.32 20.92
C LYS A 717 19.68 52.24 21.77
N GLU A 718 19.21 51.78 22.92
CA GLU A 718 18.24 52.48 23.77
C GLU A 718 18.67 52.44 25.25
N ARG A 719 19.82 53.06 25.58
CA ARG A 719 20.41 53.06 26.95
C ARG A 719 19.43 53.42 28.07
N GLY A 720 18.35 54.16 27.79
CA GLY A 720 17.34 54.51 28.78
C GLY A 720 16.32 53.40 29.11
N LYS A 721 16.30 52.27 28.39
CA LYS A 721 15.36 51.17 28.61
C LYS A 721 16.03 49.87 29.09
N THR A 722 17.27 49.97 29.55
CA THR A 722 18.01 48.85 30.14
C THR A 722 18.78 49.35 31.35
N ALA A 723 18.82 48.55 32.41
CA ALA A 723 19.68 48.77 33.56
C ALA A 723 20.60 47.56 33.74
N TYR A 724 21.80 47.77 34.25
CA TYR A 724 22.75 46.69 34.53
C TYR A 724 23.60 47.04 35.74
N GLY A 725 24.09 46.02 36.44
CA GLY A 725 24.73 46.21 37.74
C GLY A 725 23.70 46.39 38.86
N ARG A 726 24.12 46.03 40.07
CA ARG A 726 23.23 45.90 41.22
C ARG A 726 22.48 47.19 41.54
N ASP A 727 23.17 48.31 41.66
CA ASP A 727 22.59 49.57 42.12
C ASP A 727 21.54 50.13 41.14
N ASP A 728 21.82 50.08 39.84
CA ASP A 728 20.91 50.59 38.80
C ASP A 728 19.69 49.69 38.63
N VAL A 729 19.86 48.37 38.75
CA VAL A 729 18.76 47.40 38.67
C VAL A 729 17.89 47.47 39.93
N GLU A 730 18.48 47.61 41.12
CA GLU A 730 17.72 47.82 42.36
C GLU A 730 16.93 49.13 42.34
N LYS A 731 17.55 50.21 41.84
CA LYS A 731 16.85 51.48 41.62
C LYS A 731 15.70 51.26 40.65
N ALA A 732 15.92 50.56 39.54
CA ALA A 732 14.87 50.32 38.56
C ALA A 732 13.72 49.45 39.07
N LEU A 733 14.02 48.45 39.88
CA LEU A 733 13.03 47.65 40.60
C LEU A 733 12.23 48.53 41.56
N SER A 734 12.87 49.40 42.35
CA SER A 734 12.16 50.29 43.28
C SER A 734 11.18 51.26 42.61
N TYR A 735 11.45 51.68 41.37
CA TYR A 735 10.54 52.51 40.57
C TYR A 735 9.47 51.69 39.81
N GLY A 736 9.44 50.36 39.94
CA GLY A 736 8.53 49.48 39.23
C GLY A 736 8.72 49.49 37.71
N ALA A 737 9.90 49.91 37.23
CA ALA A 737 10.16 50.12 35.81
C ALA A 737 10.63 48.87 35.08
N VAL A 738 10.92 47.77 35.80
CA VAL A 738 11.49 46.56 35.20
C VAL A 738 10.39 45.70 34.55
N ASP A 739 10.65 45.27 33.33
CA ASP A 739 9.83 44.31 32.60
C ASP A 739 10.35 42.87 32.80
N ILE A 740 11.65 42.70 32.58
CA ILE A 740 12.36 41.42 32.67
C ILE A 740 13.65 41.66 33.47
N LEU A 741 13.79 40.95 34.59
CA LEU A 741 15.01 40.88 35.38
C LEU A 741 15.84 39.66 34.96
N LEU A 742 17.11 39.88 34.64
CA LEU A 742 18.08 38.88 34.22
C LEU A 742 19.11 38.69 35.33
N LEU A 743 19.27 37.46 35.82
CA LEU A 743 20.23 37.13 36.88
C LEU A 743 21.11 35.96 36.46
N SER A 744 22.42 36.07 36.60
CA SER A 744 23.33 34.96 36.30
C SER A 744 23.25 33.87 37.36
N ARG A 745 23.20 32.60 36.94
CA ARG A 745 23.24 31.43 37.83
C ARG A 745 24.54 31.34 38.66
N LYS A 746 25.60 32.09 38.31
CA LYS A 746 26.86 32.18 39.08
C LYS A 746 26.82 33.17 40.25
N LEU A 747 25.78 33.98 40.38
CA LEU A 747 25.62 34.89 41.53
C LEU A 747 25.46 34.10 42.84
N LYS A 748 25.79 34.74 43.96
CA LYS A 748 25.58 34.13 45.28
C LYS A 748 24.09 33.90 45.48
N LYS A 749 23.71 32.70 45.97
CA LYS A 749 22.29 32.36 46.24
C LYS A 749 21.55 33.39 47.11
N THR A 750 22.26 34.07 48.00
CA THR A 750 21.71 35.16 48.84
C THR A 750 21.32 36.39 48.03
N GLU A 751 22.07 36.71 46.98
CA GLU A 751 21.91 37.88 46.13
C GLU A 751 20.81 37.67 45.08
N ILE A 752 20.72 36.46 44.51
CA ILE A 752 19.61 36.06 43.64
C ILE A 752 18.27 36.19 44.38
N LYS A 753 18.19 35.62 45.59
CA LYS A 753 16.96 35.66 46.41
C LYS A 753 16.53 37.07 46.79
N GLU A 754 17.47 37.97 47.06
CA GLU A 754 17.17 39.36 47.41
C GLU A 754 16.54 40.12 46.23
N LEU A 755 17.08 39.93 45.03
CA LEU A 755 16.59 40.57 43.81
C LEU A 755 15.29 39.94 43.30
N GLU A 756 15.12 38.62 43.46
CA GLU A 756 13.85 37.93 43.19
C GLU A 756 12.72 38.45 44.08
N LYS A 757 12.99 38.69 45.38
CA LYS A 757 12.01 39.26 46.30
C LYS A 757 11.55 40.66 45.86
N LYS A 758 12.50 41.54 45.52
CA LYS A 758 12.22 42.89 44.98
C LYS A 758 11.47 42.84 43.63
N ALA A 759 11.75 41.83 42.80
CA ALA A 759 11.04 41.62 41.53
C ALA A 759 9.60 41.13 41.73
N ALA A 760 9.37 40.26 42.73
CA ALA A 760 8.03 39.78 43.09
C ALA A 760 7.13 40.93 43.55
N GLU A 761 7.65 41.83 44.41
CA GLU A 761 6.94 43.04 44.88
C GLU A 761 6.46 43.95 43.75
N THR A 762 7.09 43.88 42.57
CA THR A 762 6.80 44.73 41.41
C THR A 762 6.21 43.99 40.21
N SER A 763 5.82 42.71 40.39
CA SER A 763 5.29 41.85 39.32
C SER A 763 6.22 41.81 38.09
N THR A 764 7.52 41.66 38.35
CA THR A 764 8.58 41.61 37.34
C THR A 764 8.91 40.16 36.99
N LYS A 765 9.06 39.85 35.69
CA LYS A 765 9.45 38.51 35.25
C LYS A 765 10.95 38.28 35.51
N VAL A 766 11.32 37.22 36.23
CA VAL A 766 12.74 36.88 36.49
C VAL A 766 13.19 35.73 35.59
N GLU A 767 14.37 35.87 34.99
CA GLU A 767 14.99 34.86 34.13
C GLU A 767 16.43 34.57 34.62
N LEU A 768 16.73 33.29 34.83
CA LEU A 768 18.03 32.83 35.30
C LEU A 768 18.94 32.43 34.13
N ILE A 769 20.03 33.16 33.95
CA ILE A 769 20.94 33.03 32.81
C ILE A 769 22.12 32.12 33.13
N SER A 770 22.34 31.07 32.33
CA SER A 770 23.52 30.21 32.41
C SER A 770 24.77 30.90 31.83
N THR A 771 25.96 30.35 32.09
CA THR A 771 27.21 30.80 31.43
C THR A 771 27.67 29.83 30.35
N ASP A 772 26.73 29.08 29.77
CA ASP A 772 27.03 28.04 28.78
C ASP A 772 27.07 28.62 27.35
N LEU A 773 26.62 29.87 27.18
CA LEU A 773 26.64 30.66 25.94
C LEU A 773 27.70 31.79 25.98
N ASP A 774 28.20 32.20 24.82
CA ASP A 774 29.11 33.34 24.68
C ASP A 774 28.46 34.64 25.20
N GLU A 775 27.18 34.86 24.92
CA GLU A 775 26.39 36.00 25.41
C GLU A 775 26.17 35.90 26.93
N GLY A 776 26.03 34.68 27.48
CA GLY A 776 25.91 34.43 28.92
C GLY A 776 27.21 34.74 29.67
N ILE A 777 28.35 34.40 29.05
CA ILE A 777 29.68 34.79 29.52
C ILE A 777 29.87 36.31 29.45
N GLN A 778 29.44 36.96 28.36
CA GLN A 778 29.46 38.42 28.24
C GLN A 778 28.59 39.10 29.31
N PHE A 779 27.40 38.56 29.58
CA PHE A 779 26.48 39.08 30.58
C PHE A 779 27.06 38.98 31.99
N TRP A 780 27.68 37.83 32.30
CA TRP A 780 28.44 37.64 33.53
C TRP A 780 29.60 38.63 33.65
N ASN A 781 30.38 38.81 32.59
CA ASN A 781 31.51 39.75 32.56
C ASN A 781 31.08 41.21 32.70
N LEU A 782 29.83 41.56 32.35
CA LEU A 782 29.30 42.90 32.53
C LEU A 782 28.98 43.20 34.00
N SER A 783 28.21 42.31 34.65
CA SER A 783 27.90 42.36 36.08
C SER A 783 27.15 41.11 36.58
N GLY A 784 26.62 40.29 35.69
CA GLY A 784 25.75 39.17 36.02
C GLY A 784 24.34 39.57 36.46
N ILE A 785 24.01 40.86 36.52
CA ILE A 785 22.70 41.42 36.91
C ILE A 785 22.26 42.44 35.86
N GLY A 786 21.09 42.26 35.27
CA GLY A 786 20.58 43.16 34.24
C GLY A 786 19.05 43.21 34.22
N ALA A 787 18.51 44.27 33.64
CA ALA A 787 17.08 44.48 33.54
C ALA A 787 16.71 45.14 32.21
N ILE A 788 15.62 44.68 31.60
CA ILE A 788 14.93 45.36 30.50
C ILE A 788 13.78 46.15 31.13
N LEU A 789 13.67 47.45 30.80
CA LEU A 789 12.72 48.36 31.44
C LEU A 789 11.48 48.59 30.56
N ARG A 790 10.29 48.62 31.20
CA ARG A 790 9.00 48.98 30.61
C ARG A 790 8.96 50.45 30.19
N PHE A 791 9.58 51.32 30.98
CA PHE A 791 9.70 52.76 30.72
C PHE A 791 11.06 53.28 31.21
N LYS A 792 11.48 54.41 30.64
CA LYS A 792 12.78 55.01 30.95
C LYS A 792 12.77 55.63 32.35
N ILE A 793 13.82 55.35 33.12
CA ILE A 793 14.09 56.03 34.39
C ILE A 793 15.09 57.16 34.10
N SER A 794 14.85 58.33 34.70
CA SER A 794 15.64 59.55 34.46
C SER A 794 16.92 59.57 35.29
#